data_AF-A0A4R4ZAN7-F1
#
_entry.id   AF-A0A4R4ZAN7-F1
#
_cell.length_a   1.000
_cell.length_b   1.000
_cell.length_c   1.000
_cell.angle_alpha   90.00
_cell.angle_beta   90.00
_cell.angle_gamma   90.00
#
_symmetry.space_group_name_H-M   'P 1'
#
loop_
_entity.id
_entity.type
_entity.pdbx_description
1 polymer ?
#
loop_
_entity_poly.entity_id
_entity_poly.type
_entity_poly.pdbx_seq_one_letter_code
_entity_poly.pdbx_strand_id
1 'polypeptide(L)'
;MRKSAALLSGVLLAALLPLPAQAAPPPVWTHNASDRLFPYATRPANAPTSIDLYAARNETEAAQIAVRPTSSASDVSVAVSNLTGPGGATLSDITVRREYLHPNVVQAPDAEREGTGTAYYDALVENAPRTLAANVTQPYHYSVRVPAGATPGLYTGTATVQSSAGNTVVPVRVTVASATLPPTNQSTFKLNNWTTSAGWDYTGTIQAIPLQYGVQMYDANWWRVIEAMARNHAKHRNNVAFVDFQALLIPNTTIDAAGNYTFGWETFDRFIKIYQDAGALQWIHTPHLLMTSDPNAGLPNRLEMLKRAADGSTHMVPVNSGSAEATAYLNKLFPALKQHLDAKGLTDIFYMSANDETTRTEDTNAANWMYGIYRQSFPNPKLNEAELAVLNPTASVTANTPILDLYENNVGVFQSRRLAGNELWIYNCIGPRGPYLNRFLMSHLAKTRLTPLAAWKANAVGYLHWGWNYWFGTLNQKFDTFDGAQNGDNFIVRPNAAAYDLYDSIRSEAQLDGVEDYELFTQLAATKPVLARALANSLLINNYTVDKSGAAADVVHRQVLDALAAGGPDQVYPYADDFAAGSQSWQTNAGDWSVSGGALTQTNTGGWNYVAGLEGRAYGDVSASVDLQIRGVNSNGGNTNWAGLVVRNLNPTDFESGYLVAQRNNGEVFVFKAGATLGKAQVPGYVAGQFNRLRVVARGNKITVYAGTGKDPVLTVTDSSFTAGGVGLASGGVNVAFDNVRLNPGVNPAEGSAPTVSSSYDSDGWRAIAAVDGRRTSDGSSMGWTSAAVGATATETFKLDLGAARSVGRVDLYPRADGSNVGIGFPVDYDVQVSADGSSWTTVASRTNQPRPSGVQSVDFAAQSVRYVQVIGRRLAQDPFGTYRMQLAEVEVAGGNLAAGRSVSSSTSSEFFNEGWLRSNLTDGARQSRLWNSMGWTSDSVAANTPQWVRVDLGGPSRVGKVDLYARSDGASTGGGFPVDYVVETSADGVNWTTAAAANDVPDPGAGVVTHTFPTTTARYVQVRGTELRPDGEGGYRMQLAELEVR
;
A
#
# COMPACT_ATOMS: atom_id res chain seq x y z
N MET A 1 -2.22 -50.72 -66.18
CA MET A 1 -2.15 -52.17 -66.45
C MET A 1 -2.49 -52.94 -65.19
N ARG A 2 -3.43 -53.89 -65.30
CA ARG A 2 -3.84 -54.98 -64.37
C ARG A 2 -4.24 -54.59 -62.94
N LYS A 3 -5.53 -54.43 -62.63
CA LYS A 3 -6.70 -55.34 -62.59
C LYS A 3 -6.91 -55.99 -61.21
N SER A 4 -8.02 -55.53 -60.63
CA SER A 4 -8.84 -55.95 -59.52
C SER A 4 -9.25 -57.43 -59.47
N ALA A 5 -9.50 -57.87 -58.22
CA ALA A 5 -10.67 -58.61 -57.71
C ALA A 5 -10.91 -60.07 -58.16
N ALA A 6 -11.00 -61.00 -57.19
CA ALA A 6 -12.24 -61.31 -56.47
C ALA A 6 -12.13 -62.64 -55.70
N LEU A 7 -12.95 -62.75 -54.64
CA LEU A 7 -13.54 -63.95 -53.97
C LEU A 7 -13.08 -64.23 -52.52
N LEU A 8 -13.90 -63.81 -51.55
CA LEU A 8 -14.88 -64.68 -50.89
C LEU A 8 -15.73 -63.85 -49.89
N SER A 9 -17.04 -63.84 -50.09
CA SER A 9 -18.05 -63.34 -49.14
C SER A 9 -18.64 -64.51 -48.36
N GLY A 10 -18.86 -64.35 -47.05
CA GLY A 10 -19.86 -65.17 -46.34
C GLY A 10 -19.60 -65.49 -44.87
N VAL A 11 -20.21 -64.66 -44.00
CA VAL A 11 -20.78 -64.99 -42.67
C VAL A 11 -19.84 -65.03 -41.45
N LEU A 12 -19.90 -63.98 -40.61
CA LEU A 12 -20.45 -64.04 -39.25
C LEU A 12 -20.70 -62.60 -38.73
N LEU A 13 -21.97 -62.21 -38.63
CA LEU A 13 -22.41 -60.97 -37.98
C LEU A 13 -22.73 -61.32 -36.51
N ALA A 14 -21.75 -61.16 -35.61
CA ALA A 14 -21.98 -61.19 -34.17
C ALA A 14 -22.07 -59.74 -33.68
N ALA A 15 -23.14 -59.44 -32.96
CA ALA A 15 -23.44 -58.13 -32.41
C ALA A 15 -22.29 -57.58 -31.56
N LEU A 16 -21.66 -56.50 -32.04
CA LEU A 16 -20.86 -55.59 -31.23
C LEU A 16 -21.82 -54.80 -30.34
N LEU A 17 -22.03 -55.26 -29.11
CA LEU A 17 -22.57 -54.40 -28.06
C LEU A 17 -21.59 -53.22 -27.89
N PRO A 18 -22.07 -51.96 -27.90
CA PRO A 18 -21.21 -50.84 -27.58
C PRO A 18 -20.69 -51.01 -26.16
N LEU A 19 -19.36 -51.02 -26.00
CA LEU A 19 -18.73 -50.86 -24.68
C LEU A 19 -19.31 -49.59 -24.05
N PRO A 20 -19.69 -49.59 -22.76
CA PRO A 20 -20.14 -48.38 -22.10
C PRO A 20 -19.05 -47.32 -22.23
N ALA A 21 -19.40 -46.17 -22.82
CA ALA A 21 -18.50 -45.03 -22.91
C ALA A 21 -18.02 -44.71 -21.48
N GLN A 22 -16.71 -44.82 -21.26
CA GLN A 22 -16.09 -44.42 -20.00
C GLN A 22 -16.44 -42.95 -19.78
N ALA A 23 -17.12 -42.63 -18.68
CA ALA A 23 -17.48 -41.27 -18.34
C ALA A 23 -16.20 -40.41 -18.32
N ALA A 24 -16.21 -39.27 -19.03
CA ALA A 24 -15.07 -38.38 -19.03
C ALA A 24 -14.81 -37.84 -17.61
N PRO A 25 -13.53 -37.63 -17.21
CA PRO A 25 -13.23 -37.04 -15.91
C PRO A 25 -13.88 -35.66 -15.76
N PRO A 26 -14.19 -35.24 -14.53
CA PRO A 26 -14.88 -33.98 -14.31
C PRO A 26 -14.06 -32.79 -14.84
N PRO A 27 -14.69 -31.78 -15.45
CA PRO A 27 -14.07 -30.48 -15.70
C PRO A 27 -13.42 -29.90 -14.45
N VAL A 28 -12.16 -29.48 -14.58
CA VAL A 28 -11.36 -28.83 -13.54
C VAL A 28 -10.78 -27.52 -14.07
N TRP A 29 -10.77 -26.49 -13.23
CA TRP A 29 -10.03 -25.25 -13.46
C TRP A 29 -9.53 -24.69 -12.13
N THR A 30 -8.63 -23.72 -12.18
CA THR A 30 -8.08 -23.04 -11.00
C THR A 30 -8.66 -21.64 -10.87
N HIS A 31 -8.71 -21.15 -9.63
CA HIS A 31 -9.24 -19.83 -9.28
C HIS A 31 -8.37 -19.19 -8.19
N ASN A 32 -8.30 -17.86 -8.16
CA ASN A 32 -7.63 -17.12 -7.09
C ASN A 32 -8.26 -17.44 -5.71
N ALA A 33 -7.45 -17.52 -4.64
CA ALA A 33 -7.90 -17.88 -3.30
C ALA A 33 -8.68 -16.75 -2.57
N SER A 34 -8.46 -15.50 -2.97
CA SER A 34 -9.11 -14.29 -2.47
C SER A 34 -10.31 -13.83 -3.32
N ASP A 35 -10.86 -14.72 -4.15
CA ASP A 35 -12.10 -14.50 -4.92
C ASP A 35 -13.10 -15.65 -4.67
N ARG A 36 -14.40 -15.37 -4.70
CA ARG A 36 -15.40 -16.40 -4.38
C ARG A 36 -15.75 -17.28 -5.58
N LEU A 37 -15.78 -18.59 -5.35
CA LEU A 37 -16.49 -19.53 -6.20
C LEU A 37 -17.92 -19.77 -5.66
N PHE A 38 -18.85 -20.04 -6.57
CA PHE A 38 -20.24 -20.34 -6.25
C PHE A 38 -20.67 -21.70 -6.83
N PRO A 39 -21.70 -22.36 -6.28
CA PRO A 39 -22.13 -23.68 -6.71
C PRO A 39 -22.50 -23.79 -8.19
N TYR A 40 -23.05 -22.74 -8.80
CA TYR A 40 -23.47 -22.77 -10.20
C TYR A 40 -22.44 -22.18 -11.16
N ALA A 41 -21.31 -21.70 -10.64
CA ALA A 41 -20.21 -21.18 -11.43
C ALA A 41 -19.77 -22.20 -12.49
N THR A 42 -19.79 -21.81 -13.75
CA THR A 42 -19.28 -22.63 -14.86
C THR A 42 -17.85 -22.22 -15.18
N ARG A 43 -17.06 -23.13 -15.77
CA ARG A 43 -15.68 -22.84 -16.15
C ARG A 43 -15.64 -21.68 -17.16
N PRO A 44 -15.00 -20.54 -16.85
CA PRO A 44 -14.77 -19.48 -17.83
C PRO A 44 -13.94 -19.99 -19.03
N ALA A 45 -14.14 -19.40 -20.22
CA ALA A 45 -13.45 -19.83 -21.45
C ALA A 45 -11.92 -19.85 -21.31
N ASN A 46 -11.36 -18.85 -20.62
CA ASN A 46 -9.92 -18.68 -20.42
C ASN A 46 -9.48 -19.06 -18.99
N ALA A 47 -10.27 -19.87 -18.29
CA ALA A 47 -9.94 -20.25 -16.93
C ALA A 47 -8.64 -21.08 -16.89
N PRO A 48 -7.68 -20.72 -16.01
CA PRO A 48 -6.43 -21.44 -15.89
C PRO A 48 -6.68 -22.88 -15.44
N THR A 49 -5.75 -23.76 -15.81
CA THR A 49 -5.76 -25.19 -15.43
C THR A 49 -4.48 -25.60 -14.69
N SER A 50 -3.65 -24.61 -14.36
CA SER A 50 -2.48 -24.70 -13.49
C SER A 50 -2.63 -23.75 -12.31
N ILE A 51 -1.91 -24.06 -11.24
CA ILE A 51 -1.70 -23.16 -10.10
C ILE A 51 -0.31 -22.54 -10.29
N ASP A 52 -0.24 -21.21 -10.26
CA ASP A 52 1.02 -20.46 -10.34
C ASP A 52 1.03 -19.43 -9.19
N LEU A 53 1.82 -19.68 -8.14
CA LEU A 53 1.91 -18.86 -6.92
C LEU A 53 3.28 -18.17 -6.81
N TYR A 54 3.32 -17.04 -6.12
CA TYR A 54 4.52 -16.25 -5.83
C TYR A 54 4.56 -15.98 -4.34
N ALA A 55 5.64 -16.35 -3.67
CA ALA A 55 5.72 -16.30 -2.21
C ALA A 55 7.10 -15.84 -1.74
N ALA A 56 7.16 -15.01 -0.72
CA ALA A 56 8.33 -14.84 0.13
C ALA A 56 8.62 -16.11 0.95
N ARG A 57 9.80 -16.16 1.57
CA ARG A 57 10.08 -17.18 2.58
C ARG A 57 9.27 -16.89 3.83
N ASN A 58 8.80 -17.94 4.50
CA ASN A 58 7.93 -17.86 5.67
C ASN A 58 6.55 -17.25 5.37
N GLU A 59 6.09 -17.37 4.13
CA GLU A 59 4.76 -16.99 3.64
C GLU A 59 3.91 -18.23 3.33
N THR A 60 2.59 -18.09 3.33
CA THR A 60 1.63 -19.10 2.88
C THR A 60 0.85 -18.56 1.69
N GLU A 61 0.90 -19.25 0.56
CA GLU A 61 0.16 -18.84 -0.63
C GLU A 61 -0.82 -19.93 -1.05
N ALA A 62 -1.94 -19.53 -1.66
CA ALA A 62 -3.02 -20.44 -1.98
C ALA A 62 -3.72 -20.17 -3.32
N ALA A 63 -4.39 -21.20 -3.81
CA ALA A 63 -5.34 -21.13 -4.92
C ALA A 63 -6.51 -22.07 -4.66
N GLN A 64 -7.59 -21.92 -5.42
CA GLN A 64 -8.71 -22.86 -5.42
C GLN A 64 -8.65 -23.77 -6.65
N ILE A 65 -8.94 -25.06 -6.45
CA ILE A 65 -9.18 -26.04 -7.51
C ILE A 65 -10.69 -26.29 -7.58
N ALA A 66 -11.33 -25.84 -8.65
CA ALA A 66 -12.75 -25.99 -8.89
C ALA A 66 -13.03 -27.29 -9.65
N VAL A 67 -13.88 -28.15 -9.09
CA VAL A 67 -14.30 -29.42 -9.71
C VAL A 67 -15.79 -29.36 -10.01
N ARG A 68 -16.19 -29.48 -11.28
CA ARG A 68 -17.61 -29.45 -11.69
C ARG A 68 -17.97 -30.66 -12.56
N PRO A 69 -18.39 -31.77 -11.95
CA PRO A 69 -18.79 -32.96 -12.70
C PRO A 69 -20.00 -32.69 -13.61
N THR A 70 -20.01 -33.20 -14.85
CA THR A 70 -21.17 -33.12 -15.76
C THR A 70 -22.24 -34.17 -15.46
N SER A 71 -21.86 -35.21 -14.71
CA SER A 71 -22.72 -36.25 -14.11
C SER A 71 -22.24 -36.51 -12.68
N SER A 72 -23.06 -37.15 -11.84
CA SER A 72 -22.66 -37.47 -10.46
C SER A 72 -21.35 -38.27 -10.47
N ALA A 73 -20.35 -37.85 -9.69
CA ALA A 73 -19.05 -38.50 -9.62
C ALA A 73 -18.75 -38.89 -8.16
N SER A 74 -18.39 -40.17 -7.93
CA SER A 74 -17.98 -40.66 -6.60
C SER A 74 -16.47 -40.58 -6.42
N ASP A 75 -16.03 -40.79 -5.18
CA ASP A 75 -14.63 -40.86 -4.78
C ASP A 75 -13.82 -39.61 -5.14
N VAL A 76 -14.48 -38.44 -5.18
CA VAL A 76 -13.82 -37.18 -5.52
C VAL A 76 -12.99 -36.68 -4.34
N SER A 77 -11.70 -36.51 -4.57
CA SER A 77 -10.74 -35.90 -3.64
C SER A 77 -9.54 -35.35 -4.40
N VAL A 78 -8.66 -34.60 -3.74
CA VAL A 78 -7.45 -34.03 -4.35
C VAL A 78 -6.19 -34.58 -3.67
N ALA A 79 -5.34 -35.28 -4.41
CA ALA A 79 -4.02 -35.71 -3.94
C ALA A 79 -2.94 -34.72 -4.38
N VAL A 80 -1.86 -34.55 -3.60
CA VAL A 80 -0.78 -33.59 -3.92
C VAL A 80 0.58 -34.28 -3.92
N SER A 81 1.49 -33.81 -4.79
CA SER A 81 2.91 -34.15 -4.72
C SER A 81 3.68 -33.10 -3.93
N ASN A 82 4.86 -33.46 -3.43
CA ASN A 82 5.86 -32.44 -3.08
C ASN A 82 6.17 -31.57 -4.30
N LEU A 83 6.58 -30.32 -4.06
CA LEU A 83 7.11 -29.44 -5.10
C LEU A 83 8.64 -29.50 -5.08
N THR A 84 9.26 -29.68 -6.23
CA THR A 84 10.73 -29.76 -6.38
C THR A 84 11.26 -28.49 -7.04
N GLY A 85 12.31 -27.91 -6.48
CA GLY A 85 12.91 -26.65 -6.94
C GLY A 85 14.44 -26.72 -7.07
N PRO A 86 15.12 -25.56 -7.00
CA PRO A 86 16.55 -25.45 -7.28
C PRO A 86 17.40 -26.38 -6.41
N GLY A 87 18.37 -27.07 -7.04
CA GLY A 87 19.28 -27.98 -6.34
C GLY A 87 18.59 -29.21 -5.71
N GLY A 88 17.36 -29.53 -6.10
CA GLY A 88 16.58 -30.63 -5.51
C GLY A 88 15.88 -30.28 -4.19
N ALA A 89 15.85 -28.99 -3.82
CA ALA A 89 15.08 -28.54 -2.66
C ALA A 89 13.59 -28.87 -2.82
N THR A 90 12.90 -29.17 -1.72
CA THR A 90 11.49 -29.56 -1.74
C THR A 90 10.62 -28.68 -0.85
N LEU A 91 9.42 -28.34 -1.32
CA LEU A 91 8.32 -27.85 -0.48
C LEU A 91 7.33 -29.00 -0.27
N SER A 92 7.03 -29.31 0.98
CA SER A 92 6.17 -30.44 1.36
C SER A 92 5.04 -30.06 2.33
N ASP A 93 5.06 -28.84 2.88
CA ASP A 93 3.98 -28.33 3.72
C ASP A 93 2.87 -27.78 2.83
N ILE A 94 2.06 -28.70 2.30
CA ILE A 94 1.00 -28.45 1.33
C ILE A 94 -0.29 -28.99 1.92
N THR A 95 -1.33 -28.15 1.97
CA THR A 95 -2.65 -28.58 2.44
C THR A 95 -3.69 -28.44 1.35
N VAL A 96 -4.62 -29.40 1.30
CA VAL A 96 -5.84 -29.28 0.51
C VAL A 96 -7.04 -29.50 1.40
N ARG A 97 -7.94 -28.52 1.40
CA ARG A 97 -9.19 -28.55 2.18
C ARG A 97 -10.37 -28.37 1.24
N ARG A 98 -11.45 -29.10 1.50
CA ARG A 98 -12.70 -28.92 0.78
C ARG A 98 -13.41 -27.71 1.37
N GLU A 99 -13.92 -26.83 0.52
CA GLU A 99 -14.74 -25.72 1.01
C GLU A 99 -16.18 -26.20 1.26
N TYR A 100 -16.70 -25.92 2.46
CA TYR A 100 -18.07 -26.29 2.84
C TYR A 100 -19.08 -25.26 2.32
N LEU A 101 -20.19 -25.73 1.74
CA LEU A 101 -21.28 -24.89 1.24
C LEU A 101 -22.26 -24.56 2.36
N HIS A 102 -22.19 -23.34 2.90
CA HIS A 102 -23.09 -22.82 3.93
C HIS A 102 -24.41 -22.35 3.29
N PRO A 103 -25.57 -22.93 3.60
CA PRO A 103 -26.82 -22.66 2.89
C PRO A 103 -27.53 -21.36 3.30
N ASN A 104 -27.30 -20.87 4.51
CA ASN A 104 -28.12 -19.84 5.16
C ASN A 104 -27.34 -18.55 5.47
N VAL A 105 -26.61 -18.00 4.50
CA VAL A 105 -25.89 -16.74 4.68
C VAL A 105 -26.82 -15.53 4.56
N VAL A 106 -26.80 -14.67 5.57
CA VAL A 106 -27.54 -13.40 5.61
C VAL A 106 -26.94 -12.43 4.58
N GLN A 107 -27.78 -11.91 3.70
CA GLN A 107 -27.34 -11.04 2.60
C GLN A 107 -27.24 -9.57 3.01
N ALA A 108 -26.38 -8.81 2.31
CA ALA A 108 -26.23 -7.36 2.42
C ALA A 108 -26.24 -6.69 1.03
N PRO A 109 -26.46 -5.36 0.92
CA PRO A 109 -26.52 -4.68 -0.37
C PRO A 109 -25.29 -4.88 -1.28
N ASP A 110 -24.07 -4.78 -0.73
CA ASP A 110 -22.78 -4.94 -1.45
C ASP A 110 -22.23 -6.38 -1.36
N ALA A 111 -23.11 -7.37 -1.23
CA ALA A 111 -22.72 -8.78 -1.23
C ALA A 111 -22.23 -9.23 -2.61
N GLU A 112 -21.11 -9.98 -2.63
CA GLU A 112 -20.67 -10.72 -3.81
C GLU A 112 -21.58 -11.94 -3.95
N ARG A 113 -22.30 -12.10 -5.07
CA ARG A 113 -23.29 -13.17 -5.22
C ARG A 113 -23.48 -13.63 -6.66
N GLU A 114 -23.75 -14.91 -6.80
CA GLU A 114 -24.33 -15.50 -8.00
C GLU A 114 -25.87 -15.45 -7.92
N GLY A 115 -26.49 -14.50 -8.62
CA GLY A 115 -27.94 -14.32 -8.61
C GLY A 115 -28.49 -13.84 -7.26
N THR A 116 -29.54 -14.50 -6.75
CA THR A 116 -30.22 -14.16 -5.48
C THR A 116 -29.98 -15.18 -4.36
N GLY A 117 -29.03 -16.11 -4.55
CA GLY A 117 -28.78 -17.21 -3.61
C GLY A 117 -28.19 -16.76 -2.25
N THR A 118 -28.37 -17.63 -1.25
CA THR A 118 -27.82 -17.46 0.11
C THR A 118 -26.72 -18.47 0.44
N ALA A 119 -26.29 -19.26 -0.55
CA ALA A 119 -25.34 -20.34 -0.35
C ALA A 119 -23.90 -19.88 -0.69
N TYR A 120 -22.98 -20.02 0.27
CA TYR A 120 -21.59 -19.56 0.13
C TYR A 120 -20.61 -20.62 0.61
N TYR A 121 -19.51 -20.78 -0.12
CA TYR A 121 -18.36 -21.54 0.35
C TYR A 121 -17.58 -20.73 1.38
N ASP A 122 -17.17 -21.35 2.50
CA ASP A 122 -16.36 -20.67 3.53
C ASP A 122 -15.46 -21.61 4.34
N ALA A 123 -16.03 -22.56 5.10
CA ALA A 123 -15.24 -23.41 5.99
C ALA A 123 -14.33 -24.39 5.24
N LEU A 124 -13.08 -24.54 5.70
CA LEU A 124 -12.06 -25.41 5.13
C LEU A 124 -12.02 -26.77 5.85
N VAL A 125 -12.89 -27.68 5.41
CA VAL A 125 -13.09 -29.01 5.99
C VAL A 125 -12.27 -30.09 5.29
N GLU A 126 -12.33 -31.33 5.78
CA GLU A 126 -11.53 -32.45 5.28
C GLU A 126 -11.74 -32.72 3.78
N ASN A 127 -10.63 -32.99 3.09
CA ASN A 127 -10.56 -33.46 1.70
C ASN A 127 -10.75 -34.99 1.62
N ALA A 128 -11.73 -35.52 2.34
CA ALA A 128 -12.08 -36.95 2.28
C ALA A 128 -12.84 -37.27 0.97
N PRO A 129 -12.60 -38.43 0.34
CA PRO A 129 -13.32 -38.85 -0.86
C PRO A 129 -14.84 -38.79 -0.68
N ARG A 130 -15.53 -38.17 -1.64
CA ARG A 130 -16.99 -38.01 -1.58
C ARG A 130 -17.67 -38.05 -2.94
N THR A 131 -18.99 -38.22 -2.93
CA THR A 131 -19.83 -38.01 -4.11
C THR A 131 -20.15 -36.54 -4.31
N LEU A 132 -19.94 -36.04 -5.53
CA LEU A 132 -20.34 -34.71 -5.99
C LEU A 132 -21.53 -34.81 -6.94
N ALA A 133 -22.48 -33.90 -6.80
CA ALA A 133 -23.63 -33.81 -7.69
C ALA A 133 -23.24 -33.30 -9.08
N ALA A 134 -24.02 -33.70 -10.09
CA ALA A 134 -23.86 -33.17 -11.44
C ALA A 134 -24.12 -31.65 -11.47
N ASN A 135 -23.31 -30.93 -12.23
CA ASN A 135 -23.43 -29.49 -12.47
C ASN A 135 -23.39 -28.61 -11.21
N VAL A 136 -22.73 -29.09 -10.16
CA VAL A 136 -22.39 -28.31 -8.97
C VAL A 136 -20.87 -28.20 -8.88
N THR A 137 -20.38 -26.97 -8.77
CA THR A 137 -18.96 -26.69 -8.61
C THR A 137 -18.59 -26.83 -7.15
N GLN A 138 -17.65 -27.73 -6.84
CA GLN A 138 -17.04 -27.90 -5.53
C GLN A 138 -15.60 -27.35 -5.58
N PRO A 139 -15.30 -26.27 -4.83
CA PRO A 139 -13.94 -25.80 -4.68
C PRO A 139 -13.17 -26.60 -3.61
N TYR A 140 -11.86 -26.71 -3.85
CA TYR A 140 -10.86 -27.22 -2.93
C TYR A 140 -9.75 -26.18 -2.79
N HIS A 141 -9.54 -25.68 -1.57
CA HIS A 141 -8.50 -24.73 -1.25
C HIS A 141 -7.14 -25.45 -1.15
N TYR A 142 -6.21 -25.12 -2.03
CA TYR A 142 -4.84 -25.63 -2.10
C TYR A 142 -3.89 -24.56 -1.56
N SER A 143 -3.16 -24.84 -0.48
CA SER A 143 -2.20 -23.91 0.10
C SER A 143 -0.81 -24.52 0.26
N VAL A 144 0.22 -23.68 0.15
CA VAL A 144 1.63 -24.03 0.30
C VAL A 144 2.26 -23.11 1.34
N ARG A 145 2.78 -23.68 2.43
CA ARG A 145 3.59 -22.93 3.40
C ARG A 145 5.06 -22.99 2.99
N VAL A 146 5.66 -21.85 2.69
CA VAL A 146 7.07 -21.76 2.33
C VAL A 146 7.92 -21.65 3.62
N PRO A 147 8.85 -22.58 3.88
CA PRO A 147 9.73 -22.48 5.04
C PRO A 147 10.62 -21.22 5.00
N ALA A 148 10.94 -20.65 6.16
CA ALA A 148 11.80 -19.48 6.28
C ALA A 148 13.20 -19.66 5.63
N GLY A 149 13.69 -20.91 5.55
CA GLY A 149 14.98 -21.25 4.96
C GLY A 149 14.93 -21.71 3.49
N ALA A 150 13.78 -21.63 2.81
CA ALA A 150 13.64 -22.16 1.46
C ALA A 150 14.61 -21.50 0.46
N THR A 151 15.15 -22.27 -0.48
CA THR A 151 16.00 -21.72 -1.55
C THR A 151 15.12 -20.92 -2.52
N PRO A 152 15.44 -19.66 -2.87
CA PRO A 152 14.64 -18.89 -3.81
C PRO A 152 14.69 -19.50 -5.21
N GLY A 153 13.59 -19.39 -5.95
CA GLY A 153 13.45 -19.91 -7.31
C GLY A 153 12.15 -20.68 -7.53
N LEU A 154 12.03 -21.28 -8.71
CA LEU A 154 10.84 -21.99 -9.16
C LEU A 154 10.78 -23.42 -8.60
N TYR A 155 9.69 -23.75 -7.93
CA TYR A 155 9.32 -25.10 -7.50
C TYR A 155 8.15 -25.60 -8.34
N THR A 156 8.18 -26.88 -8.73
CA THR A 156 7.13 -27.48 -9.57
C THR A 156 6.64 -28.82 -9.01
N GLY A 157 5.36 -29.11 -9.22
CA GLY A 157 4.73 -30.36 -8.83
C GLY A 157 3.30 -30.44 -9.36
N THR A 158 2.45 -31.23 -8.71
CA THR A 158 1.08 -31.48 -9.18
C THR A 158 0.08 -31.61 -8.03
N ALA A 159 -1.15 -31.15 -8.27
CA ALA A 159 -2.34 -31.61 -7.58
C ALA A 159 -3.15 -32.52 -8.52
N THR A 160 -3.68 -33.63 -8.04
CA THR A 160 -4.44 -34.61 -8.84
C THR A 160 -5.85 -34.73 -8.27
N VAL A 161 -6.84 -34.26 -9.03
CA VAL A 161 -8.25 -34.51 -8.73
C VAL A 161 -8.55 -35.97 -9.09
N GLN A 162 -8.82 -36.78 -8.08
CA GLN A 162 -9.20 -38.18 -8.22
C GLN A 162 -10.71 -38.31 -8.31
N SER A 163 -11.22 -39.23 -9.12
CA SER A 163 -12.66 -39.54 -9.18
C SER A 163 -12.93 -40.92 -9.78
N SER A 164 -14.15 -41.43 -9.57
CA SER A 164 -14.62 -42.66 -10.23
C SER A 164 -14.66 -42.58 -11.76
N ALA A 165 -14.65 -41.37 -12.34
CA ALA A 165 -14.63 -41.12 -13.79
C ALA A 165 -13.21 -40.92 -14.35
N GLY A 166 -12.17 -40.99 -13.51
CA GLY A 166 -10.77 -40.78 -13.88
C GLY A 166 -10.14 -39.58 -13.17
N ASN A 167 -8.82 -39.49 -13.29
CA ASN A 167 -8.02 -38.47 -12.63
C ASN A 167 -7.74 -37.29 -13.57
N THR A 168 -7.76 -36.08 -13.02
CA THR A 168 -7.33 -34.86 -13.70
C THR A 168 -6.14 -34.25 -12.97
N VAL A 169 -5.03 -34.03 -13.68
CA VAL A 169 -3.82 -33.42 -13.12
C VAL A 169 -3.86 -31.91 -13.30
N VAL A 170 -3.62 -31.18 -12.22
CA VAL A 170 -3.44 -29.73 -12.16
C VAL A 170 -1.94 -29.47 -11.88
N PRO A 171 -1.18 -28.97 -12.87
CA PRO A 171 0.22 -28.57 -12.65
C PRO A 171 0.31 -27.45 -11.61
N VAL A 172 1.31 -27.50 -10.74
CA VAL A 172 1.56 -26.48 -9.72
C VAL A 172 2.96 -25.90 -9.89
N ARG A 173 3.05 -24.58 -9.84
CA ARG A 173 4.30 -23.81 -9.78
C ARG A 173 4.26 -22.84 -8.61
N VAL A 174 5.35 -22.77 -7.87
CA VAL A 174 5.55 -21.78 -6.80
C VAL A 174 6.90 -21.10 -7.02
N THR A 175 6.89 -19.79 -7.22
CA THR A 175 8.12 -18.99 -7.31
C THR A 175 8.43 -18.41 -5.94
N VAL A 176 9.49 -18.91 -5.29
CA VAL A 176 9.93 -18.42 -3.99
C VAL A 176 10.88 -17.24 -4.19
N ALA A 177 10.50 -16.06 -3.70
CA ALA A 177 11.30 -14.85 -3.69
C ALA A 177 12.39 -14.88 -2.61
N SER A 178 13.36 -13.96 -2.71
CA SER A 178 14.45 -13.83 -1.72
C SER A 178 14.01 -13.11 -0.44
N ALA A 179 12.92 -12.33 -0.48
CA ALA A 179 12.30 -11.70 0.67
C ALA A 179 11.92 -12.74 1.73
N THR A 180 11.98 -12.35 3.00
CA THR A 180 11.66 -13.24 4.13
C THR A 180 10.79 -12.50 5.12
N LEU A 181 9.65 -13.09 5.45
CA LEU A 181 8.75 -12.57 6.46
C LEU A 181 9.24 -12.93 7.87
N PRO A 182 9.08 -12.03 8.86
CA PRO A 182 9.39 -12.36 10.25
C PRO A 182 8.50 -13.51 10.75
N PRO A 183 8.89 -14.30 11.77
CA PRO A 183 7.97 -15.21 12.42
C PRO A 183 6.82 -14.45 13.10
N THR A 184 5.67 -15.11 13.33
CA THR A 184 4.45 -14.51 13.92
C THR A 184 4.72 -13.71 15.20
N ASN A 185 5.58 -14.20 16.08
CA ASN A 185 5.91 -13.53 17.34
C ASN A 185 6.93 -12.38 17.20
N GLN A 186 7.29 -12.01 15.98
CA GLN A 186 8.20 -10.89 15.66
C GLN A 186 7.63 -10.02 14.52
N SER A 187 6.33 -10.15 14.22
CA SER A 187 5.65 -9.32 13.23
C SER A 187 5.65 -7.85 13.66
N THR A 188 5.65 -6.94 12.68
CA THR A 188 5.51 -5.50 12.92
C THR A 188 4.04 -5.10 13.07
N PHE A 189 3.14 -5.84 12.42
CA PHE A 189 1.70 -5.69 12.56
C PHE A 189 1.14 -6.39 13.81
N LYS A 190 0.21 -5.74 14.51
CA LYS A 190 -0.51 -6.31 15.66
C LYS A 190 -1.90 -6.77 15.23
N LEU A 191 -2.08 -8.07 15.04
CA LEU A 191 -3.37 -8.65 14.68
C LEU A 191 -4.09 -9.18 15.93
N ASN A 192 -5.20 -8.54 16.29
CA ASN A 192 -6.03 -8.90 17.45
C ASN A 192 -7.43 -9.32 17.00
N ASN A 193 -7.64 -10.61 16.80
CA ASN A 193 -8.99 -11.18 16.78
C ASN A 193 -9.33 -11.69 18.18
N TRP A 194 -10.36 -11.14 18.83
CA TRP A 194 -10.72 -11.55 20.17
C TRP A 194 -11.22 -12.99 20.21
N THR A 195 -10.66 -13.77 21.12
CA THR A 195 -11.02 -15.16 21.32
C THR A 195 -11.93 -15.32 22.53
N THR A 196 -13.03 -16.04 22.36
CA THR A 196 -13.79 -16.61 23.48
C THR A 196 -13.02 -17.81 24.04
N SER A 197 -12.66 -17.74 25.32
CA SER A 197 -11.91 -18.78 26.01
C SER A 197 -12.45 -19.03 27.41
N ALA A 198 -11.98 -18.27 28.40
CA ALA A 198 -12.33 -18.39 29.81
C ALA A 198 -13.15 -17.21 30.36
N GLY A 199 -13.31 -16.13 29.59
CA GLY A 199 -14.01 -14.90 29.99
C GLY A 199 -14.23 -13.92 28.83
N TRP A 200 -14.65 -12.67 29.14
CA TRP A 200 -15.17 -11.54 28.32
C TRP A 200 -16.65 -11.20 28.56
N ASP A 201 -17.56 -12.17 28.46
CA ASP A 201 -18.94 -12.03 28.95
C ASP A 201 -19.32 -13.31 29.69
N TYR A 202 -19.61 -13.24 30.99
CA TYR A 202 -19.76 -14.42 31.86
C TYR A 202 -21.02 -15.26 31.58
N THR A 203 -21.54 -15.19 30.36
CA THR A 203 -22.56 -16.08 29.81
C THR A 203 -22.07 -16.69 28.50
N GLY A 204 -21.89 -15.90 27.45
CA GLY A 204 -21.60 -16.43 26.12
C GLY A 204 -20.20 -17.02 25.98
N THR A 205 -19.17 -16.29 26.40
CA THR A 205 -17.77 -16.68 26.21
C THR A 205 -17.36 -17.89 27.01
N ILE A 206 -17.80 -17.98 28.27
CA ILE A 206 -17.53 -19.15 29.11
C ILE A 206 -18.27 -20.39 28.61
N GLN A 207 -19.37 -20.24 27.87
CA GLN A 207 -20.18 -21.34 27.34
C GLN A 207 -19.81 -21.71 25.90
N ALA A 208 -19.19 -20.82 25.12
CA ALA A 208 -18.92 -21.02 23.70
C ALA A 208 -18.12 -22.31 23.42
N ILE A 209 -17.01 -22.53 24.13
CA ILE A 209 -16.21 -23.78 23.98
C ILE A 209 -16.93 -24.98 24.59
N PRO A 210 -17.39 -24.96 25.86
CA PRO A 210 -18.13 -26.07 26.46
C PRO A 210 -19.30 -26.59 25.63
N LEU A 211 -20.15 -25.69 25.10
CA LEU A 211 -21.33 -26.07 24.33
C LEU A 211 -20.99 -26.66 22.95
N GLN A 212 -19.90 -26.22 22.32
CA GLN A 212 -19.49 -26.73 21.00
C GLN A 212 -18.77 -28.08 21.08
N TYR A 213 -17.93 -28.27 22.10
CA TYR A 213 -17.08 -29.47 22.23
C TYR A 213 -17.58 -30.49 23.25
N GLY A 214 -18.60 -30.15 24.05
CA GLY A 214 -19.08 -31.02 25.13
C GLY A 214 -18.05 -31.22 26.24
N VAL A 215 -17.30 -30.15 26.58
CA VAL A 215 -16.22 -30.16 27.59
C VAL A 215 -16.57 -29.29 28.78
N GLN A 216 -15.85 -29.44 29.89
CA GLN A 216 -15.89 -28.52 31.02
C GLN A 216 -14.71 -27.54 30.95
N MET A 217 -14.96 -26.27 31.23
CA MET A 217 -13.90 -25.27 31.28
C MET A 217 -12.78 -25.72 32.24
N TYR A 218 -11.54 -25.62 31.78
CA TYR A 218 -10.32 -26.07 32.47
C TYR A 218 -10.08 -27.59 32.57
N ASP A 219 -10.97 -28.43 32.05
CA ASP A 219 -10.67 -29.87 31.93
C ASP A 219 -9.57 -30.16 30.89
N ALA A 220 -9.09 -31.41 30.85
CA ALA A 220 -8.01 -31.79 29.94
C ALA A 220 -8.34 -31.57 28.45
N ASN A 221 -9.61 -31.73 28.04
CA ASN A 221 -10.02 -31.55 26.66
C ASN A 221 -10.25 -30.08 26.30
N TRP A 222 -10.70 -29.25 27.24
CA TRP A 222 -10.73 -27.80 27.06
C TRP A 222 -9.33 -27.25 26.79
N TRP A 223 -8.32 -27.72 27.52
CA TRP A 223 -6.92 -27.33 27.26
C TRP A 223 -6.43 -27.76 25.88
N ARG A 224 -6.86 -28.91 25.36
CA ARG A 224 -6.56 -29.32 23.98
C ARG A 224 -7.13 -28.36 22.94
N VAL A 225 -8.33 -27.81 23.19
CA VAL A 225 -8.93 -26.78 22.34
C VAL A 225 -8.10 -25.49 22.42
N ILE A 226 -7.67 -25.04 23.61
CA ILE A 226 -6.80 -23.86 23.75
C ILE A 226 -5.46 -24.05 23.00
N GLU A 227 -4.87 -25.25 23.07
CA GLU A 227 -3.66 -25.58 22.30
C GLU A 227 -3.91 -25.52 20.78
N ALA A 228 -5.07 -25.97 20.30
CA ALA A 228 -5.47 -25.82 18.90
C ALA A 228 -5.63 -24.34 18.49
N MET A 229 -6.25 -23.52 19.35
CA MET A 229 -6.37 -22.08 19.14
C MET A 229 -5.00 -21.42 19.02
N ALA A 230 -4.05 -21.72 19.91
CA ALA A 230 -2.71 -21.16 19.86
C ALA A 230 -1.93 -21.57 18.60
N ARG A 231 -2.03 -22.84 18.15
CA ARG A 231 -1.43 -23.28 16.87
C ARG A 231 -2.05 -22.54 15.68
N ASN A 232 -3.37 -22.35 15.69
CA ASN A 232 -4.07 -21.61 14.65
C ASN A 232 -3.66 -20.14 14.61
N HIS A 233 -3.50 -19.51 15.78
CA HIS A 233 -3.01 -18.14 15.89
C HIS A 233 -1.59 -18.01 15.33
N ALA A 234 -0.71 -18.96 15.62
CA ALA A 234 0.63 -18.99 15.05
C ALA A 234 0.60 -19.08 13.52
N LYS A 235 -0.24 -19.98 12.97
CA LYS A 235 -0.46 -20.15 11.52
C LYS A 235 -0.97 -18.87 10.86
N HIS A 236 -2.01 -18.24 11.42
CA HIS A 236 -2.67 -17.06 10.85
C HIS A 236 -2.09 -15.73 11.33
N ARG A 237 -0.87 -15.74 11.88
CA ARG A 237 -0.16 -14.55 12.36
C ARG A 237 -0.96 -13.67 13.35
N ASN A 238 -1.88 -14.28 14.13
CA ASN A 238 -2.59 -13.61 15.21
C ASN A 238 -1.67 -13.51 16.43
N ASN A 239 -0.87 -12.44 16.46
CA ASN A 239 0.21 -12.25 17.44
C ASN A 239 -0.20 -11.51 18.72
N VAL A 240 -1.44 -11.01 18.77
CA VAL A 240 -2.06 -10.45 19.98
C VAL A 240 -2.99 -11.51 20.57
N ALA A 241 -2.61 -12.08 21.71
CA ALA A 241 -3.47 -13.02 22.43
C ALA A 241 -4.49 -12.25 23.26
N PHE A 242 -5.77 -12.61 23.12
CA PHE A 242 -6.85 -12.04 23.92
C PHE A 242 -7.02 -12.84 25.22
N VAL A 243 -6.66 -12.23 26.35
CA VAL A 243 -6.49 -12.94 27.63
C VAL A 243 -7.28 -12.25 28.74
N ASP A 244 -8.38 -12.87 29.15
CA ASP A 244 -9.08 -12.49 30.38
C ASP A 244 -8.31 -12.97 31.60
N PHE A 245 -7.37 -12.15 32.06
CA PHE A 245 -6.56 -12.53 33.22
C PHE A 245 -7.42 -12.75 34.46
N GLN A 246 -8.45 -11.94 34.70
CA GLN A 246 -9.26 -12.09 35.92
C GLN A 246 -10.03 -13.41 35.92
N ALA A 247 -10.63 -13.80 34.79
CA ALA A 247 -11.30 -15.09 34.69
C ALA A 247 -10.34 -16.27 34.88
N LEU A 248 -9.12 -16.16 34.37
CA LEU A 248 -8.06 -17.17 34.55
C LEU A 248 -7.51 -17.20 35.99
N LEU A 249 -7.72 -16.18 36.81
CA LEU A 249 -7.36 -16.20 38.24
C LEU A 249 -8.40 -16.89 39.13
N ILE A 250 -9.65 -17.00 38.69
CA ILE A 250 -10.75 -17.56 39.50
C ILE A 250 -10.43 -18.94 40.10
N PRO A 251 -9.91 -19.92 39.34
CA PRO A 251 -9.73 -21.28 39.86
C PRO A 251 -8.73 -21.38 41.03
N ASN A 252 -7.78 -20.45 41.10
CA ASN A 252 -6.64 -20.52 42.02
C ASN A 252 -6.61 -19.35 43.02
N THR A 253 -7.51 -18.37 42.91
CA THR A 253 -7.58 -17.24 43.83
C THR A 253 -8.40 -17.57 45.07
N THR A 254 -7.85 -17.29 46.24
CA THR A 254 -8.59 -17.37 47.51
C THR A 254 -8.77 -16.00 48.13
N ILE A 255 -9.97 -15.73 48.63
CA ILE A 255 -10.31 -14.49 49.34
C ILE A 255 -10.76 -14.89 50.74
N ASP A 256 -10.09 -14.38 51.77
CA ASP A 256 -10.43 -14.70 53.16
C ASP A 256 -11.69 -13.93 53.65
N ALA A 257 -12.15 -14.24 54.86
CA ALA A 257 -13.32 -13.58 55.45
C ALA A 257 -13.11 -12.08 55.73
N ALA A 258 -11.86 -11.62 55.78
CA ALA A 258 -11.48 -10.23 55.97
C ALA A 258 -11.31 -9.46 54.63
N GLY A 259 -11.46 -10.14 53.48
CA GLY A 259 -11.30 -9.54 52.17
C GLY A 259 -9.83 -9.40 51.73
N ASN A 260 -8.93 -10.20 52.26
CA ASN A 260 -7.55 -10.30 51.76
C ASN A 260 -7.48 -11.30 50.61
N TYR A 261 -6.77 -10.91 49.55
CA TYR A 261 -6.64 -11.69 48.33
C TYR A 261 -5.31 -12.45 48.35
N THR A 262 -5.35 -13.72 48.00
CA THR A 262 -4.21 -14.47 47.48
C THR A 262 -4.52 -14.81 46.03
N PHE A 263 -3.97 -14.05 45.10
CA PHE A 263 -4.19 -14.24 43.66
C PHE A 263 -3.39 -15.47 43.18
N GLY A 264 -4.08 -16.43 42.56
CA GLY A 264 -3.48 -17.65 42.01
C GLY A 264 -3.27 -17.54 40.50
N TRP A 265 -2.02 -17.59 40.06
CA TRP A 265 -1.60 -17.29 38.69
C TRP A 265 -1.39 -18.53 37.81
N GLU A 266 -1.56 -19.74 38.35
CA GLU A 266 -1.17 -20.99 37.69
C GLU A 266 -1.92 -21.22 36.37
N THR A 267 -3.23 -20.95 36.36
CA THR A 267 -4.08 -21.10 35.17
C THR A 267 -3.75 -20.03 34.11
N PHE A 268 -3.50 -18.79 34.53
CA PHE A 268 -3.02 -17.71 33.66
C PHE A 268 -1.66 -18.07 33.03
N ASP A 269 -0.70 -18.52 33.84
CA ASP A 269 0.64 -18.90 33.38
C ASP A 269 0.60 -20.05 32.37
N ARG A 270 -0.25 -21.06 32.60
CA ARG A 270 -0.45 -22.16 31.65
C ARG A 270 -1.00 -21.64 30.33
N PHE A 271 -2.00 -20.76 30.36
CA PHE A 271 -2.60 -20.18 29.16
C PHE A 271 -1.55 -19.41 28.35
N ILE A 272 -0.80 -18.50 29.00
CA ILE A 272 0.27 -17.73 28.36
C ILE A 272 1.34 -18.65 27.76
N LYS A 273 1.77 -19.67 28.50
CA LYS A 273 2.77 -20.63 28.02
C LYS A 273 2.34 -21.36 26.76
N ILE A 274 1.06 -21.75 26.64
CA ILE A 274 0.53 -22.41 25.45
C ILE A 274 0.72 -21.53 24.20
N TYR A 275 0.41 -20.23 24.29
CA TYR A 275 0.59 -19.30 23.17
C TYR A 275 2.07 -18.99 22.88
N GLN A 276 2.92 -18.93 23.91
CA GLN A 276 4.37 -18.80 23.74
C GLN A 276 4.98 -20.01 23.03
N ASP A 277 4.66 -21.21 23.48
CA ASP A 277 5.19 -22.47 22.95
C ASP A 277 4.73 -22.69 21.49
N ALA A 278 3.53 -22.24 21.14
CA ALA A 278 3.04 -22.25 19.76
C ALA A 278 3.73 -21.22 18.84
N GLY A 279 4.45 -20.24 19.39
CA GLY A 279 5.02 -19.12 18.64
C GLY A 279 3.99 -18.05 18.24
N ALA A 280 2.83 -18.03 18.90
CA ALA A 280 1.73 -17.11 18.63
C ALA A 280 1.75 -15.85 19.49
N LEU A 281 2.48 -15.84 20.62
CA LEU A 281 2.44 -14.70 21.54
C LEU A 281 3.51 -13.65 21.22
N GLN A 282 3.08 -12.43 20.89
CA GLN A 282 3.93 -11.23 20.93
C GLN A 282 3.35 -10.16 21.86
N TRP A 283 2.03 -10.04 21.90
CA TRP A 283 1.29 -9.08 22.72
C TRP A 283 0.16 -9.78 23.47
N ILE A 284 -0.20 -9.26 24.64
CA ILE A 284 -1.37 -9.66 25.42
C ILE A 284 -2.36 -8.49 25.38
N HIS A 285 -3.62 -8.76 25.10
CA HIS A 285 -4.70 -7.77 25.20
C HIS A 285 -5.81 -8.33 26.09
N THR A 286 -6.25 -7.55 27.08
CA THR A 286 -7.32 -8.00 27.98
C THR A 286 -8.69 -7.56 27.47
N PRO A 287 -9.75 -8.22 27.93
CA PRO A 287 -11.08 -7.63 28.04
C PRO A 287 -11.10 -6.26 28.69
N HIS A 288 -12.19 -5.52 28.45
CA HIS A 288 -12.52 -4.34 29.23
C HIS A 288 -12.89 -4.74 30.67
N LEU A 289 -12.48 -3.93 31.66
CA LEU A 289 -12.82 -4.20 33.07
C LEU A 289 -14.10 -3.49 33.55
N LEU A 290 -14.58 -2.50 32.79
CA LEU A 290 -15.77 -1.74 33.12
C LEU A 290 -16.91 -2.15 32.20
N MET A 291 -18.02 -2.56 32.80
CA MET A 291 -19.28 -2.78 32.12
C MET A 291 -20.05 -1.46 32.02
N THR A 292 -20.42 -1.09 30.80
CA THR A 292 -21.32 0.03 30.53
C THR A 292 -22.70 -0.26 31.13
N SER A 293 -23.22 0.68 31.91
CA SER A 293 -24.56 0.59 32.49
C SER A 293 -25.64 0.99 31.48
N ASP A 294 -26.86 0.46 31.64
CA ASP A 294 -28.04 0.88 30.86
C ASP A 294 -28.24 2.40 30.99
N PRO A 295 -28.13 3.17 29.89
CA PRO A 295 -28.30 4.62 29.90
C PRO A 295 -29.67 5.06 30.42
N ASN A 296 -30.71 4.23 30.26
CA ASN A 296 -32.07 4.56 30.68
C ASN A 296 -32.30 4.36 32.18
N ALA A 297 -31.39 3.66 32.86
CA ALA A 297 -31.49 3.35 34.29
C ALA A 297 -30.75 4.36 35.18
N GLY A 298 -29.94 5.28 34.61
CA GLY A 298 -29.17 6.28 35.37
C GLY A 298 -28.13 5.68 36.32
N LEU A 299 -27.70 4.43 36.10
CA LEU A 299 -26.74 3.72 36.95
C LEU A 299 -25.30 4.06 36.54
N PRO A 300 -24.34 4.09 37.47
CA PRO A 300 -22.92 4.24 37.12
C PRO A 300 -22.40 2.96 36.43
N ASN A 301 -21.31 3.09 35.66
CA ASN A 301 -20.57 1.94 35.15
C ASN A 301 -20.13 1.03 36.28
N ARG A 302 -19.93 -0.25 35.99
CA ARG A 302 -19.57 -1.24 37.01
C ARG A 302 -18.24 -1.89 36.68
N LEU A 303 -17.33 -1.91 37.64
CA LEU A 303 -16.10 -2.68 37.60
C LEU A 303 -16.40 -4.17 37.81
N GLU A 304 -15.82 -5.01 36.98
CA GLU A 304 -15.77 -6.44 37.20
C GLU A 304 -14.72 -6.78 38.27
N MET A 305 -15.18 -7.22 39.44
CA MET A 305 -14.35 -7.49 40.61
C MET A 305 -14.45 -8.94 41.08
N LEU A 306 -13.31 -9.56 41.40
CA LEU A 306 -13.28 -10.86 42.08
C LEU A 306 -13.75 -10.74 43.54
N LYS A 307 -14.69 -11.59 43.96
CA LYS A 307 -15.27 -11.60 45.31
C LYS A 307 -15.49 -13.02 45.84
N ARG A 308 -15.46 -13.14 47.17
CA ARG A 308 -15.78 -14.37 47.90
C ARG A 308 -17.28 -14.62 47.90
N ALA A 309 -17.72 -15.79 47.46
CA ALA A 309 -19.09 -16.28 47.57
C ALA A 309 -19.38 -16.79 49.00
N ALA A 310 -20.66 -17.04 49.28
CA ALA A 310 -21.11 -17.60 50.55
C ALA A 310 -20.53 -18.99 50.84
N ASP A 311 -20.25 -19.79 49.80
CA ASP A 311 -19.62 -21.10 49.89
C ASP A 311 -18.08 -21.04 50.00
N GLY A 312 -17.51 -19.83 50.00
CA GLY A 312 -16.08 -19.60 50.08
C GLY A 312 -15.35 -19.60 48.73
N SER A 313 -16.03 -19.88 47.61
CA SER A 313 -15.45 -19.83 46.27
C SER A 313 -15.23 -18.38 45.80
N THR A 314 -14.33 -18.20 44.83
CA THR A 314 -14.12 -16.90 44.17
C THR A 314 -14.98 -16.82 42.91
N HIS A 315 -15.62 -15.68 42.68
CA HIS A 315 -16.40 -15.40 41.48
C HIS A 315 -16.29 -13.93 41.09
N MET A 316 -16.67 -13.58 39.86
CA MET A 316 -16.75 -12.20 39.42
C MET A 316 -18.07 -11.56 39.84
N VAL A 317 -18.03 -10.31 40.29
CA VAL A 317 -19.22 -9.49 40.58
C VAL A 317 -19.08 -8.09 40.01
N PRO A 318 -20.17 -7.49 39.47
CA PRO A 318 -20.17 -6.10 39.05
C PRO A 318 -20.31 -5.17 40.26
N VAL A 319 -19.38 -4.23 40.43
CA VAL A 319 -19.35 -3.24 41.53
C VAL A 319 -19.31 -1.83 40.95
N ASN A 320 -20.07 -0.89 41.50
CA ASN A 320 -20.09 0.49 41.00
C ASN A 320 -18.68 1.08 40.90
N SER A 321 -18.32 1.61 39.73
CA SER A 321 -17.06 2.30 39.49
C SER A 321 -16.96 3.55 40.38
N GLY A 322 -15.73 3.93 40.75
CA GLY A 322 -15.49 5.04 41.67
C GLY A 322 -15.86 4.78 43.15
N SER A 323 -16.47 3.65 43.48
CA SER A 323 -16.77 3.30 44.88
C SER A 323 -15.50 2.99 45.69
N ALA A 324 -15.61 3.08 47.02
CA ALA A 324 -14.52 2.72 47.93
C ALA A 324 -14.14 1.23 47.82
N GLU A 325 -15.13 0.35 47.63
CA GLU A 325 -14.92 -1.09 47.43
C GLU A 325 -14.15 -1.37 46.13
N ALA A 326 -14.58 -0.79 45.01
CA ALA A 326 -13.90 -0.93 43.73
C ALA A 326 -12.46 -0.37 43.77
N THR A 327 -12.27 0.80 44.39
CA THR A 327 -10.94 1.41 44.55
C THR A 327 -10.02 0.55 45.41
N ALA A 328 -10.53 0.00 46.53
CA ALA A 328 -9.75 -0.88 47.41
C ALA A 328 -9.35 -2.19 46.72
N TYR A 329 -10.20 -2.73 45.84
CA TYR A 329 -9.87 -3.88 45.02
C TYR A 329 -8.78 -3.58 44.01
N LEU A 330 -8.92 -2.51 43.21
CA LEU A 330 -7.90 -2.13 42.21
C LEU A 330 -6.54 -1.83 42.84
N ASN A 331 -6.52 -1.23 44.03
CA ASN A 331 -5.30 -0.99 44.81
C ASN A 331 -4.62 -2.28 45.30
N LYS A 332 -5.30 -3.43 45.28
CA LYS A 332 -4.71 -4.75 45.55
C LYS A 332 -4.36 -5.48 44.25
N LEU A 333 -5.26 -5.44 43.27
CA LEU A 333 -5.14 -6.16 42.00
C LEU A 333 -3.97 -5.64 41.16
N PHE A 334 -3.88 -4.33 40.91
CA PHE A 334 -2.90 -3.79 39.98
C PHE A 334 -1.45 -3.94 40.47
N PRO A 335 -1.11 -3.71 41.75
CA PRO A 335 0.23 -4.02 42.24
C PRO A 335 0.58 -5.51 42.13
N ALA A 336 -0.36 -6.40 42.46
CA ALA A 336 -0.14 -7.84 42.35
C ALA A 336 0.04 -8.30 40.90
N LEU A 337 -0.78 -7.77 39.98
CA LEU A 337 -0.65 -8.00 38.54
C LEU A 337 0.69 -7.48 38.02
N LYS A 338 1.08 -6.26 38.39
CA LYS A 338 2.38 -5.69 38.00
C LYS A 338 3.54 -6.56 38.46
N GLN A 339 3.54 -6.95 39.73
CA GLN A 339 4.57 -7.81 40.30
C GLN A 339 4.68 -9.15 39.55
N HIS A 340 3.54 -9.77 39.24
CA HIS A 340 3.52 -11.03 38.49
C HIS A 340 4.02 -10.87 37.06
N LEU A 341 3.52 -9.87 36.33
CA LEU A 341 3.95 -9.59 34.95
C LEU A 341 5.45 -9.24 34.89
N ASP A 342 5.99 -8.51 35.86
CA ASP A 342 7.44 -8.23 35.96
C ASP A 342 8.25 -9.51 36.13
N ALA A 343 7.82 -10.38 37.05
CA ALA A 343 8.48 -11.66 37.31
C ALA A 343 8.50 -12.57 36.08
N LYS A 344 7.56 -12.37 35.15
CA LYS A 344 7.44 -13.12 33.89
C LYS A 344 7.98 -12.37 32.65
N GLY A 345 8.39 -11.12 32.79
CA GLY A 345 8.79 -10.27 31.67
C GLY A 345 7.65 -9.93 30.69
N LEU A 346 6.41 -9.86 31.17
CA LEU A 346 5.20 -9.65 30.35
C LEU A 346 4.66 -8.22 30.39
N THR A 347 5.16 -7.36 31.28
CA THR A 347 4.61 -6.00 31.50
C THR A 347 4.61 -5.15 30.23
N ASP A 348 5.71 -5.15 29.48
CA ASP A 348 5.85 -4.29 28.30
C ASP A 348 5.03 -4.75 27.10
N ILE A 349 4.42 -5.94 27.18
CA ILE A 349 3.58 -6.50 26.10
C ILE A 349 2.10 -6.58 26.47
N PHE A 350 1.70 -6.05 27.63
CA PHE A 350 0.36 -6.18 28.19
C PHE A 350 -0.51 -4.93 27.96
N TYR A 351 -1.49 -5.03 27.06
CA TYR A 351 -2.51 -4.03 26.81
C TYR A 351 -3.71 -4.22 27.74
N MET A 352 -4.13 -3.12 28.36
CA MET A 352 -5.32 -3.03 29.21
C MET A 352 -6.39 -2.15 28.57
N SER A 353 -7.65 -2.56 28.66
CA SER A 353 -8.82 -1.77 28.27
C SER A 353 -9.72 -1.52 29.48
N ALA A 354 -10.25 -0.32 29.62
CA ALA A 354 -11.26 -0.01 30.62
C ALA A 354 -12.66 -0.25 30.07
N ASN A 355 -12.96 0.27 28.88
CA ASN A 355 -14.25 0.15 28.20
C ASN A 355 -14.11 -0.48 26.81
N ASP A 356 -15.27 -0.73 26.19
CA ASP A 356 -15.45 -1.07 24.79
C ASP A 356 -16.46 -0.10 24.15
N GLU A 357 -16.12 0.47 22.99
CA GLU A 357 -17.01 1.28 22.13
C GLU A 357 -17.75 2.43 22.83
N THR A 358 -17.03 3.21 23.64
CA THR A 358 -17.64 4.29 24.42
C THR A 358 -18.21 5.43 23.55
N THR A 359 -19.46 5.81 23.83
CA THR A 359 -20.15 6.95 23.19
C THR A 359 -20.59 8.05 24.17
N ARG A 360 -20.34 7.87 25.48
CA ARG A 360 -20.76 8.80 26.53
C ARG A 360 -19.58 9.33 27.35
N THR A 361 -19.72 10.54 27.87
CA THR A 361 -18.70 11.18 28.71
C THR A 361 -18.55 10.47 30.07
N GLU A 362 -19.64 9.94 30.63
CA GLU A 362 -19.64 9.21 31.90
C GLU A 362 -18.75 7.96 31.84
N ASP A 363 -18.81 7.26 30.71
CA ASP A 363 -17.99 6.07 30.46
C ASP A 363 -16.51 6.44 30.37
N THR A 364 -16.20 7.54 29.67
CA THR A 364 -14.84 8.07 29.57
C THR A 364 -14.30 8.51 30.93
N ASN A 365 -15.14 9.11 31.78
CA ASN A 365 -14.76 9.48 33.14
C ASN A 365 -14.45 8.25 34.00
N ALA A 366 -15.24 7.18 33.88
CA ALA A 366 -14.99 5.92 34.57
C ALA A 366 -13.69 5.26 34.09
N ALA A 367 -13.43 5.25 32.77
CA ALA A 367 -12.16 4.78 32.23
C ALA A 367 -10.96 5.57 32.79
N ASN A 368 -11.04 6.91 32.75
CA ASN A 368 -9.98 7.77 33.27
C ASN A 368 -9.75 7.60 34.77
N TRP A 369 -10.80 7.34 35.56
CA TRP A 369 -10.66 6.95 36.97
C TRP A 369 -9.86 5.65 37.12
N MET A 370 -10.23 4.60 36.40
CA MET A 370 -9.54 3.31 36.47
C MET A 370 -8.08 3.42 36.02
N TYR A 371 -7.84 4.10 34.89
CA TYR A 371 -6.49 4.32 34.38
C TYR A 371 -5.62 5.18 35.29
N GLY A 372 -6.22 6.12 36.04
CA GLY A 372 -5.52 6.88 37.07
C GLY A 372 -4.99 6.00 38.20
N ILE A 373 -5.74 4.97 38.60
CA ILE A 373 -5.29 3.98 39.58
C ILE A 373 -4.25 3.04 38.95
N TYR A 374 -4.52 2.54 37.73
CA TYR A 374 -3.61 1.63 37.01
C TYR A 374 -2.19 2.22 36.84
N ARG A 375 -2.10 3.51 36.49
CA ARG A 375 -0.82 4.21 36.30
C ARG A 375 0.06 4.29 37.55
N GLN A 376 -0.51 4.12 38.74
CA GLN A 376 0.28 4.07 39.98
C GLN A 376 1.19 2.84 40.01
N SER A 377 0.76 1.73 39.39
CA SER A 377 1.57 0.51 39.24
C SER A 377 2.25 0.40 37.86
N PHE A 378 1.64 0.99 36.82
CA PHE A 378 2.13 0.94 35.44
C PHE A 378 2.41 2.35 34.90
N PRO A 379 3.59 2.95 35.18
CA PRO A 379 3.89 4.33 34.78
C PRO A 379 3.99 4.54 33.26
N ASN A 380 4.30 3.49 32.50
CA ASN A 380 4.36 3.48 31.03
C ASN A 380 3.37 2.43 30.47
N PRO A 381 2.05 2.60 30.68
CA PRO A 381 1.09 1.55 30.38
C PRO A 381 0.85 1.44 28.87
N LYS A 382 0.41 0.27 28.42
CA LYS A 382 -0.24 0.08 27.13
C LYS A 382 -1.75 0.04 27.33
N LEU A 383 -2.44 1.10 26.91
CA LEU A 383 -3.87 1.27 27.05
C LEU A 383 -4.51 1.39 25.67
N ASN A 384 -5.47 0.54 25.35
CA ASN A 384 -6.13 0.50 24.05
C ASN A 384 -7.65 0.37 24.24
N GLU A 385 -8.43 1.18 23.52
CA GLU A 385 -9.89 1.07 23.51
C GLU A 385 -10.41 1.16 22.07
N ALA A 386 -11.45 0.37 21.77
CA ALA A 386 -12.25 0.54 20.55
C ALA A 386 -13.08 1.83 20.65
N GLU A 387 -13.07 2.65 19.61
CA GLU A 387 -13.72 3.98 19.59
C GLU A 387 -14.83 4.05 18.52
N LEU A 388 -16.06 4.38 18.95
CA LEU A 388 -17.21 4.71 18.09
C LEU A 388 -17.50 6.22 18.00
N ALA A 389 -16.85 7.04 18.83
CA ALA A 389 -17.04 8.49 18.85
C ALA A 389 -15.77 9.24 19.27
N VAL A 390 -15.60 10.46 18.75
CA VAL A 390 -14.61 11.41 19.27
C VAL A 390 -15.24 12.19 20.43
N LEU A 391 -14.85 11.88 21.66
CA LEU A 391 -15.42 12.47 22.88
C LEU A 391 -14.53 13.57 23.48
N ASN A 392 -15.14 14.43 24.30
CA ASN A 392 -14.44 15.43 25.12
C ASN A 392 -15.03 15.47 26.55
N PRO A 393 -14.26 15.15 27.61
CA PRO A 393 -12.87 14.69 27.59
C PRO A 393 -12.69 13.39 26.80
N THR A 394 -11.47 13.15 26.32
CA THR A 394 -11.06 11.88 25.69
C THR A 394 -10.60 10.88 26.75
N ALA A 395 -10.66 9.59 26.42
CA ALA A 395 -10.02 8.56 27.24
C ALA A 395 -8.49 8.73 27.19
N SER A 396 -7.85 8.61 28.35
CA SER A 396 -6.39 8.74 28.51
C SER A 396 -5.68 7.44 28.11
N VAL A 397 -5.75 7.11 26.82
CA VAL A 397 -5.17 5.91 26.20
C VAL A 397 -3.82 6.18 25.55
N THR A 398 -3.04 5.13 25.32
CA THR A 398 -1.77 5.18 24.56
C THR A 398 -1.88 4.57 23.17
N ALA A 399 -3.02 3.96 22.86
CA ALA A 399 -3.39 3.45 21.55
C ALA A 399 -4.86 3.78 21.27
N ASN A 400 -5.14 4.38 20.11
CA ASN A 400 -6.49 4.68 19.65
C ASN A 400 -6.90 3.64 18.61
N THR A 401 -8.09 3.04 18.75
CA THR A 401 -8.61 2.03 17.83
C THR A 401 -9.99 2.45 17.29
N PRO A 402 -10.07 3.47 16.41
CA PRO A 402 -11.34 3.86 15.78
C PRO A 402 -11.90 2.82 14.84
N ILE A 403 -13.23 2.78 14.77
CA ILE A 403 -13.95 2.08 13.72
C ILE A 403 -13.67 2.78 12.38
N LEU A 404 -13.63 2.02 11.27
CA LEU A 404 -13.15 2.53 9.97
C LEU A 404 -13.82 3.84 9.51
N ASP A 405 -15.14 3.97 9.64
CA ASP A 405 -15.87 5.18 9.24
C ASP A 405 -15.67 6.35 10.22
N LEU A 406 -15.45 6.08 11.51
CA LEU A 406 -15.04 7.12 12.46
C LEU A 406 -13.66 7.68 12.10
N TYR A 407 -12.70 6.80 11.74
CA TYR A 407 -11.38 7.21 11.26
C TYR A 407 -11.49 8.07 9.99
N GLU A 408 -12.20 7.59 8.97
CA GLU A 408 -12.37 8.32 7.70
C GLU A 408 -12.98 9.71 7.90
N ASN A 409 -13.97 9.83 8.78
CA ASN A 409 -14.62 11.10 9.06
C ASN A 409 -13.78 12.03 9.96
N ASN A 410 -12.72 11.54 10.60
CA ASN A 410 -11.93 12.29 11.59
C ASN A 410 -10.42 12.06 11.45
N VAL A 411 -9.92 11.90 10.22
CA VAL A 411 -8.50 11.61 9.94
C VAL A 411 -7.56 12.56 10.70
N GLY A 412 -7.86 13.86 10.69
CA GLY A 412 -7.05 14.87 11.39
C GLY A 412 -6.93 14.63 12.90
N VAL A 413 -8.01 14.18 13.56
CA VAL A 413 -8.01 13.88 15.00
C VAL A 413 -7.09 12.69 15.30
N PHE A 414 -7.25 11.59 14.58
CA PHE A 414 -6.49 10.37 14.83
C PHE A 414 -5.02 10.50 14.41
N GLN A 415 -4.75 11.18 13.30
CA GLN A 415 -3.38 11.47 12.89
C GLN A 415 -2.69 12.43 13.87
N SER A 416 -3.42 13.41 14.45
CA SER A 416 -2.88 14.25 15.53
C SER A 416 -2.45 13.44 16.74
N ARG A 417 -3.31 12.52 17.21
CA ARG A 417 -3.00 11.65 18.36
C ARG A 417 -1.82 10.73 18.06
N ARG A 418 -1.78 10.14 16.86
CA ARG A 418 -0.64 9.31 16.40
C ARG A 418 0.67 10.09 16.41
N LEU A 419 0.67 11.30 15.86
CA LEU A 419 1.83 12.17 15.81
C LEU A 419 2.24 12.70 17.20
N ALA A 420 1.32 12.71 18.17
CA ALA A 420 1.60 13.01 19.57
C ALA A 420 2.16 11.80 20.37
N GLY A 421 2.30 10.62 19.74
CA GLY A 421 2.94 9.44 20.33
C GLY A 421 2.02 8.26 20.62
N ASN A 422 0.71 8.37 20.37
CA ASN A 422 -0.19 7.24 20.50
C ASN A 422 0.00 6.24 19.34
N GLU A 423 -0.18 4.96 19.62
CA GLU A 423 -0.39 3.99 18.54
C GLU A 423 -1.75 4.25 17.88
N LEU A 424 -1.83 4.03 16.56
CA LEU A 424 -3.09 3.97 15.83
C LEU A 424 -3.34 2.50 15.47
N TRP A 425 -4.53 2.02 15.76
CA TRP A 425 -5.07 0.75 15.29
C TRP A 425 -6.38 1.07 14.55
N ILE A 426 -6.89 0.13 13.76
CA ILE A 426 -8.21 0.25 13.13
C ILE A 426 -9.04 -1.00 13.41
N TYR A 427 -10.36 -0.87 13.42
CA TYR A 427 -11.22 -2.03 13.55
C TYR A 427 -12.48 -1.91 12.70
N ASN A 428 -13.08 -3.06 12.43
CA ASN A 428 -14.43 -3.20 11.95
C ASN A 428 -15.13 -4.34 12.73
N CYS A 429 -16.44 -4.37 12.63
CA CYS A 429 -17.31 -5.32 13.31
C CYS A 429 -18.58 -5.50 12.46
N ILE A 430 -19.74 -5.56 13.10
CA ILE A 430 -21.06 -5.48 12.47
C ILE A 430 -21.24 -4.22 11.59
N GLY A 431 -20.41 -3.19 11.78
CA GLY A 431 -20.23 -2.04 10.91
C GLY A 431 -18.75 -1.63 10.74
N PRO A 432 -18.47 -0.64 9.87
CA PRO A 432 -19.37 -0.13 8.84
C PRO A 432 -19.65 -1.20 7.77
N ARG A 433 -20.74 -1.01 7.01
CA ARG A 433 -21.23 -1.95 5.99
C ARG A 433 -21.22 -1.32 4.59
N GLY A 434 -21.59 -2.10 3.58
CA GLY A 434 -21.69 -1.63 2.20
C GLY A 434 -20.31 -1.53 1.57
N PRO A 435 -19.90 -0.36 1.02
CA PRO A 435 -18.65 -0.26 0.28
C PRO A 435 -17.41 -0.42 1.16
N TYR A 436 -17.53 -0.21 2.47
CA TYR A 436 -16.42 -0.35 3.42
C TYR A 436 -15.78 -1.74 3.45
N LEU A 437 -14.49 -1.76 3.80
CA LEU A 437 -13.74 -2.97 4.13
C LEU A 437 -14.37 -3.71 5.32
N ASN A 438 -14.66 -5.00 5.14
CA ASN A 438 -15.20 -5.88 6.18
C ASN A 438 -14.96 -7.36 5.81
N ARG A 439 -15.20 -8.28 6.75
CA ARG A 439 -14.90 -9.72 6.64
C ARG A 439 -16.12 -10.64 6.81
N PHE A 440 -17.29 -10.18 6.38
CA PHE A 440 -18.51 -10.99 6.39
C PHE A 440 -18.46 -12.14 5.36
N LEU A 441 -19.25 -13.19 5.56
CA LEU A 441 -19.39 -14.34 4.66
C LEU A 441 -19.84 -13.97 3.24
N MET A 442 -20.60 -12.88 3.09
CA MET A 442 -21.09 -12.42 1.79
C MET A 442 -20.24 -11.29 1.16
N SER A 443 -19.22 -10.81 1.87
CA SER A 443 -18.32 -9.78 1.33
C SER A 443 -17.35 -10.40 0.31
N HIS A 444 -16.94 -9.59 -0.65
CA HIS A 444 -15.77 -9.89 -1.49
C HIS A 444 -14.57 -10.23 -0.61
N LEU A 445 -13.91 -11.36 -0.87
CA LEU A 445 -12.78 -11.83 -0.05
C LEU A 445 -11.59 -10.86 -0.11
N ALA A 446 -11.36 -10.22 -1.26
CA ALA A 446 -10.39 -9.13 -1.40
C ALA A 446 -10.54 -8.04 -0.33
N LYS A 447 -11.76 -7.69 0.12
CA LYS A 447 -11.95 -6.72 1.21
C LYS A 447 -11.35 -7.19 2.54
N THR A 448 -11.37 -8.49 2.81
CA THR A 448 -10.74 -9.07 4.00
C THR A 448 -9.22 -8.95 3.91
N ARG A 449 -8.64 -9.34 2.76
CA ARG A 449 -7.20 -9.22 2.48
C ARG A 449 -6.68 -7.78 2.49
N LEU A 450 -7.44 -6.82 1.98
CA LEU A 450 -7.01 -5.42 1.91
C LEU A 450 -7.10 -4.66 3.25
N THR A 451 -7.73 -5.23 4.28
CA THR A 451 -7.92 -4.54 5.57
C THR A 451 -6.58 -4.23 6.28
N PRO A 452 -5.62 -5.17 6.42
CA PRO A 452 -4.29 -4.84 6.92
C PRO A 452 -3.54 -3.82 6.06
N LEU A 453 -3.66 -3.87 4.73
CA LEU A 453 -3.03 -2.86 3.85
C LEU A 453 -3.61 -1.46 4.08
N ALA A 454 -4.90 -1.34 4.39
CA ALA A 454 -5.51 -0.07 4.81
C ALA A 454 -4.92 0.44 6.14
N ALA A 455 -4.67 -0.46 7.11
CA ALA A 455 -3.96 -0.13 8.34
C ALA A 455 -2.55 0.41 8.05
N TRP A 456 -1.80 -0.29 7.19
CA TRP A 456 -0.47 0.15 6.76
C TRP A 456 -0.50 1.54 6.13
N LYS A 457 -1.48 1.80 5.23
CA LYS A 457 -1.64 3.11 4.60
C LYS A 457 -1.84 4.20 5.64
N ALA A 458 -2.70 4.00 6.63
CA ALA A 458 -2.99 4.95 7.71
C ALA A 458 -1.84 5.15 8.71
N ASN A 459 -0.70 4.44 8.54
CA ASN A 459 0.36 4.30 9.54
C ASN A 459 -0.19 3.74 10.86
N ALA A 460 -1.19 2.87 10.78
CA ALA A 460 -1.69 2.10 11.90
C ALA A 460 -0.82 0.84 12.07
N VAL A 461 -0.57 0.47 13.33
CA VAL A 461 0.30 -0.64 13.72
C VAL A 461 -0.48 -1.87 14.16
N GLY A 462 -1.81 -1.80 14.15
CA GLY A 462 -2.64 -2.93 14.51
C GLY A 462 -4.04 -2.89 13.92
N TYR A 463 -4.67 -4.06 13.94
CA TYR A 463 -6.06 -4.26 13.58
C TYR A 463 -6.75 -5.09 14.64
N LEU A 464 -7.99 -4.70 14.94
CA LEU A 464 -8.84 -5.40 15.90
C LEU A 464 -10.10 -5.92 15.20
N HIS A 465 -10.55 -7.10 15.61
CA HIS A 465 -11.92 -7.54 15.36
C HIS A 465 -12.42 -8.41 16.53
N TRP A 466 -13.67 -8.20 16.95
CA TRP A 466 -14.23 -8.83 18.14
C TRP A 466 -14.58 -10.33 17.98
N GLY A 467 -14.95 -10.77 16.78
CA GLY A 467 -15.40 -12.15 16.54
C GLY A 467 -14.36 -13.09 15.91
N TRP A 468 -13.51 -13.75 16.70
CA TRP A 468 -12.69 -14.88 16.19
C TRP A 468 -13.49 -16.20 16.22
N ASN A 469 -14.04 -16.54 17.39
CA ASN A 469 -14.76 -17.81 17.65
C ASN A 469 -15.97 -17.63 18.58
N TYR A 470 -16.70 -16.51 18.53
CA TYR A 470 -17.89 -16.32 19.37
C TYR A 470 -19.05 -17.22 18.87
N TRP A 471 -19.01 -18.49 19.28
CA TRP A 471 -19.92 -19.56 18.84
C TRP A 471 -21.11 -19.81 19.77
N PHE A 472 -21.58 -18.74 20.41
CA PHE A 472 -22.72 -18.76 21.32
C PHE A 472 -23.96 -18.16 20.65
N GLY A 473 -25.09 -18.86 20.74
CA GLY A 473 -26.39 -18.42 20.24
C GLY A 473 -27.24 -17.77 21.33
N THR A 474 -28.47 -17.36 21.00
CA THR A 474 -29.42 -16.88 22.01
C THR A 474 -29.86 -18.01 22.94
N LEU A 475 -30.34 -17.66 24.14
CA LEU A 475 -30.95 -18.60 25.10
C LEU A 475 -30.05 -19.76 25.58
N ASN A 476 -28.76 -19.51 25.78
CA ASN A 476 -27.80 -20.53 26.25
C ASN A 476 -27.64 -21.73 25.29
N GLN A 477 -27.75 -21.50 23.99
CA GLN A 477 -27.61 -22.53 22.96
C GLN A 477 -26.30 -22.38 22.19
N LYS A 478 -25.78 -23.50 21.67
CA LYS A 478 -24.65 -23.45 20.73
C LYS A 478 -25.08 -22.77 19.44
N PHE A 479 -24.21 -21.94 18.86
CA PHE A 479 -24.44 -21.38 17.53
C PHE A 479 -24.21 -22.47 16.47
N ASP A 480 -25.14 -22.65 15.52
CA ASP A 480 -24.89 -23.53 14.37
C ASP A 480 -24.01 -22.80 13.35
N THR A 481 -22.72 -23.11 13.40
CA THR A 481 -21.68 -22.45 12.59
C THR A 481 -21.64 -22.97 11.15
N PHE A 482 -22.35 -24.05 10.81
CA PHE A 482 -22.33 -24.65 9.47
C PHE A 482 -23.62 -24.33 8.72
N ASP A 483 -24.76 -24.78 9.21
CA ASP A 483 -26.02 -24.71 8.47
C ASP A 483 -26.98 -23.65 9.01
N GLY A 484 -26.65 -23.01 10.13
CA GLY A 484 -27.43 -21.93 10.74
C GLY A 484 -27.38 -20.62 9.98
N ALA A 485 -28.36 -19.75 10.25
CA ALA A 485 -28.39 -18.39 9.71
C ALA A 485 -27.23 -17.54 10.26
N GLN A 486 -26.40 -16.99 9.38
CA GLN A 486 -25.15 -16.32 9.78
C GLN A 486 -24.69 -15.25 8.78
N ASN A 487 -24.01 -14.22 9.28
CA ASN A 487 -23.31 -13.22 8.46
C ASN A 487 -21.77 -13.32 8.56
N GLY A 488 -21.25 -14.03 9.57
CA GLY A 488 -19.82 -14.25 9.77
C GLY A 488 -19.09 -13.18 10.57
N ASP A 489 -19.81 -12.26 11.20
CA ASP A 489 -19.23 -11.22 12.06
C ASP A 489 -18.60 -11.83 13.33
N ASN A 490 -19.35 -12.67 14.03
CA ASN A 490 -19.00 -13.21 15.33
C ASN A 490 -17.90 -14.30 15.30
N PHE A 491 -17.54 -14.84 14.13
CA PHE A 491 -16.44 -15.80 14.00
C PHE A 491 -15.84 -15.86 12.58
N ILE A 492 -14.55 -16.18 12.53
CA ILE A 492 -13.79 -16.46 11.30
C ILE A 492 -13.30 -17.92 11.23
N VAL A 493 -13.30 -18.63 12.36
CA VAL A 493 -13.00 -20.06 12.45
C VAL A 493 -14.23 -20.85 12.92
N ARG A 494 -14.21 -22.18 12.76
CA ARG A 494 -15.30 -23.08 13.18
C ARG A 494 -14.80 -24.24 14.05
N PRO A 495 -15.65 -24.82 14.91
CA PRO A 495 -15.24 -25.92 15.76
C PRO A 495 -15.10 -27.24 14.96
N ASN A 496 -14.01 -27.97 15.18
CA ASN A 496 -13.86 -29.38 14.83
C ASN A 496 -13.95 -30.22 16.12
N ALA A 497 -15.19 -30.41 16.57
CA ALA A 497 -15.47 -31.00 17.89
C ALA A 497 -14.89 -32.41 18.05
N ALA A 498 -14.91 -33.23 16.99
CA ALA A 498 -14.41 -34.61 17.04
C ALA A 498 -12.89 -34.68 17.27
N ALA A 499 -12.14 -33.70 16.77
CA ALA A 499 -10.69 -33.64 16.91
C ALA A 499 -10.21 -32.82 18.13
N TYR A 500 -11.11 -32.09 18.80
CA TYR A 500 -10.76 -30.99 19.70
C TYR A 500 -9.86 -29.96 19.01
N ASP A 501 -10.19 -29.67 17.74
CA ASP A 501 -9.41 -28.79 16.85
C ASP A 501 -10.35 -27.79 16.15
N LEU A 502 -9.83 -27.07 15.15
CA LEU A 502 -10.52 -25.98 14.46
C LEU A 502 -10.56 -26.22 12.95
N TYR A 503 -11.60 -25.70 12.30
CA TYR A 503 -11.62 -25.47 10.86
C TYR A 503 -11.34 -24.00 10.56
N ASP A 504 -10.42 -23.79 9.64
CA ASP A 504 -10.17 -22.48 9.01
C ASP A 504 -11.34 -22.09 8.11
N SER A 505 -11.29 -20.86 7.60
CA SER A 505 -12.16 -20.42 6.52
C SER A 505 -11.34 -19.74 5.43
N ILE A 506 -11.88 -19.66 4.21
CA ILE A 506 -11.27 -18.84 3.15
C ILE A 506 -11.12 -17.37 3.57
N ARG A 507 -11.95 -16.88 4.51
CA ARG A 507 -11.79 -15.55 5.11
C ARG A 507 -10.59 -15.45 6.04
N SER A 508 -10.28 -16.49 6.83
CA SER A 508 -9.07 -16.50 7.68
C SER A 508 -7.80 -16.60 6.85
N GLU A 509 -7.83 -17.34 5.74
CA GLU A 509 -6.71 -17.39 4.78
C GLU A 509 -6.56 -16.04 4.04
N ALA A 510 -7.63 -15.42 3.57
CA ALA A 510 -7.55 -14.07 2.97
C ALA A 510 -7.05 -13.00 3.97
N GLN A 511 -7.41 -13.11 5.26
CA GLN A 511 -6.85 -12.22 6.29
C GLN A 511 -5.35 -12.47 6.52
N LEU A 512 -4.91 -13.74 6.45
CA LEU A 512 -3.50 -14.11 6.52
C LEU A 512 -2.72 -13.45 5.37
N ASP A 513 -3.17 -13.57 4.12
CA ASP A 513 -2.54 -12.90 2.96
C ASP A 513 -2.37 -11.38 3.21
N GLY A 514 -3.39 -10.74 3.80
CA GLY A 514 -3.33 -9.30 4.09
C GLY A 514 -2.27 -8.94 5.13
N VAL A 515 -2.12 -9.76 6.17
CA VAL A 515 -1.08 -9.60 7.20
C VAL A 515 0.30 -9.90 6.60
N GLU A 516 0.33 -10.87 5.68
CA GLU A 516 1.32 -11.17 4.64
C GLU A 516 1.94 -9.90 4.03
N ASP A 517 1.05 -9.29 3.25
CA ASP A 517 1.24 -8.08 2.47
C ASP A 517 1.68 -6.91 3.36
N TYR A 518 1.10 -6.69 4.55
CA TYR A 518 1.51 -5.61 5.45
C TYR A 518 3.03 -5.63 5.72
N GLU A 519 3.59 -6.81 6.02
CA GLU A 519 5.01 -6.95 6.32
C GLU A 519 5.87 -6.70 5.06
N LEU A 520 5.44 -7.21 3.90
CA LEU A 520 6.14 -6.98 2.64
C LEU A 520 6.12 -5.50 2.22
N PHE A 521 4.98 -4.82 2.35
CA PHE A 521 4.88 -3.37 2.11
C PHE A 521 5.75 -2.57 3.08
N THR A 522 5.85 -3.01 4.35
CA THR A 522 6.75 -2.41 5.34
C THR A 522 8.22 -2.57 4.94
N GLN A 523 8.64 -3.76 4.49
CA GLN A 523 9.99 -3.98 3.96
C GLN A 523 10.26 -3.15 2.71
N LEU A 524 9.31 -3.10 1.77
CA LEU A 524 9.47 -2.35 0.53
C LEU A 524 9.60 -0.87 0.81
N ALA A 525 8.76 -0.31 1.69
CA ALA A 525 8.79 1.12 1.99
C ALA A 525 10.06 1.58 2.73
N ALA A 526 10.82 0.68 3.35
CA ALA A 526 12.11 1.01 3.92
C ALA A 526 13.15 1.40 2.86
N THR A 527 13.00 0.93 1.62
CA THR A 527 13.96 1.18 0.52
C THR A 527 13.35 1.90 -0.69
N LYS A 528 12.05 1.68 -0.95
CA LYS A 528 11.28 2.21 -2.06
C LYS A 528 9.90 2.74 -1.58
N PRO A 529 9.86 3.74 -0.69
CA PRO A 529 8.62 4.27 -0.11
C PRO A 529 7.62 4.80 -1.15
N VAL A 530 8.09 5.38 -2.26
CA VAL A 530 7.23 5.89 -3.33
C VAL A 530 6.54 4.75 -4.05
N LEU A 531 7.29 3.72 -4.44
CA LEU A 531 6.71 2.54 -5.08
C LEU A 531 5.70 1.84 -4.17
N ALA A 532 6.04 1.60 -2.89
CA ALA A 532 5.13 0.96 -1.94
C ALA A 532 3.79 1.71 -1.82
N ARG A 533 3.83 3.04 -1.70
CA ARG A 533 2.61 3.87 -1.63
C ARG A 533 1.81 3.83 -2.93
N ALA A 534 2.48 3.87 -4.08
CA ALA A 534 1.83 3.85 -5.37
C ALA A 534 1.15 2.50 -5.66
N LEU A 535 1.78 1.38 -5.27
CA LEU A 535 1.18 0.05 -5.33
C LEU A 535 -0.03 -0.08 -4.41
N ALA A 536 0.06 0.38 -3.16
CA ALA A 536 -1.08 0.36 -2.25
C ALA A 536 -2.25 1.23 -2.76
N ASN A 537 -1.95 2.40 -3.34
CA ASN A 537 -2.94 3.29 -3.94
C ASN A 537 -3.64 2.70 -5.17
N SER A 538 -3.06 1.69 -5.81
CA SER A 538 -3.71 1.00 -6.94
C SER A 538 -4.78 -0.01 -6.51
N LEU A 539 -4.74 -0.49 -5.27
CA LEU A 539 -5.73 -1.43 -4.71
C LEU A 539 -6.79 -0.75 -3.84
N LEU A 540 -6.41 0.31 -3.13
CA LEU A 540 -7.37 1.07 -2.33
C LEU A 540 -6.98 2.53 -2.25
N ILE A 541 -7.97 3.40 -2.34
CA ILE A 541 -7.82 4.84 -2.18
C ILE A 541 -8.07 5.21 -0.71
N ASN A 542 -9.21 4.77 -0.18
CA ASN A 542 -9.67 4.94 1.19
C ASN A 542 -10.35 3.63 1.68
N ASN A 543 -10.94 3.62 2.88
CA ASN A 543 -11.52 2.41 3.48
C ASN A 543 -12.81 1.89 2.80
N TYR A 544 -13.33 2.56 1.76
CA TYR A 544 -14.57 2.17 1.05
C TYR A 544 -14.48 2.25 -0.49
N THR A 545 -13.41 2.81 -1.04
CA THR A 545 -13.07 2.80 -2.47
C THR A 545 -11.88 1.86 -2.66
N VAL A 546 -12.20 0.59 -2.92
CA VAL A 546 -11.26 -0.52 -2.94
C VAL A 546 -11.50 -1.43 -4.15
N ASP A 547 -10.44 -2.04 -4.65
CA ASP A 547 -10.52 -3.14 -5.60
C ASP A 547 -11.16 -4.36 -4.92
N LYS A 548 -12.01 -5.06 -5.67
CA LYS A 548 -12.77 -6.22 -5.19
C LYS A 548 -12.24 -7.54 -5.77
N SER A 549 -11.18 -7.48 -6.57
CA SER A 549 -10.53 -8.61 -7.24
C SER A 549 -9.34 -9.13 -6.44
N GLY A 550 -9.42 -10.38 -5.99
CA GLY A 550 -8.29 -11.09 -5.40
C GLY A 550 -7.14 -11.27 -6.39
N ALA A 551 -7.46 -11.48 -7.68
CA ALA A 551 -6.43 -11.53 -8.73
C ALA A 551 -5.65 -10.21 -8.86
N ALA A 552 -6.28 -9.05 -8.62
CA ALA A 552 -5.58 -7.77 -8.61
C ALA A 552 -4.60 -7.66 -7.43
N ALA A 553 -5.02 -8.13 -6.25
CA ALA A 553 -4.17 -8.19 -5.07
C ALA A 553 -2.96 -9.11 -5.29
N ASP A 554 -3.13 -10.28 -5.90
CA ASP A 554 -2.00 -11.18 -6.26
C ASP A 554 -0.99 -10.52 -7.21
N VAL A 555 -1.49 -9.77 -8.21
CA VAL A 555 -0.61 -9.05 -9.16
C VAL A 555 0.25 -8.04 -8.40
N VAL A 556 -0.34 -7.26 -7.50
CA VAL A 556 0.39 -6.26 -6.71
C VAL A 556 1.32 -6.93 -5.70
N HIS A 557 0.89 -8.01 -5.05
CA HIS A 557 1.74 -8.82 -4.18
C HIS A 557 3.01 -9.28 -4.91
N ARG A 558 2.87 -9.85 -6.11
CA ARG A 558 4.00 -10.21 -6.97
C ARG A 558 4.88 -9.01 -7.29
N GLN A 559 4.29 -7.85 -7.61
CA GLN A 559 5.05 -6.62 -7.89
C GLN A 559 5.87 -6.15 -6.69
N VAL A 560 5.38 -6.35 -5.47
CA VAL A 560 6.12 -6.08 -4.23
C VAL A 560 7.30 -7.05 -4.10
N LEU A 561 7.10 -8.35 -4.31
CA LEU A 561 8.17 -9.35 -4.27
C LEU A 561 9.26 -9.07 -5.32
N ASP A 562 8.86 -8.80 -6.56
CA ASP A 562 9.77 -8.45 -7.65
C ASP A 562 10.55 -7.17 -7.32
N ALA A 563 9.89 -6.16 -6.75
CA ALA A 563 10.52 -4.92 -6.34
C ALA A 563 11.49 -5.09 -5.16
N LEU A 564 11.22 -6.01 -4.23
CA LEU A 564 12.12 -6.35 -3.12
C LEU A 564 13.34 -7.13 -3.62
N ALA A 565 13.17 -7.98 -4.64
CA ALA A 565 14.26 -8.72 -5.27
C ALA A 565 15.13 -7.81 -6.17
N ALA A 566 14.54 -6.80 -6.80
CA ALA A 566 15.24 -5.87 -7.69
C ALA A 566 16.00 -4.79 -6.92
N GLY A 567 17.28 -4.60 -7.25
CA GLY A 567 18.05 -3.43 -6.81
C GLY A 567 17.61 -2.12 -7.49
N GLY A 568 18.31 -1.02 -7.22
CA GLY A 568 18.13 0.25 -7.90
C GLY A 568 17.28 1.27 -7.13
N PRO A 569 17.17 2.51 -7.66
CA PRO A 569 16.48 3.61 -7.00
C PRO A 569 14.97 3.40 -6.99
N ASP A 570 14.30 4.12 -6.09
CA ASP A 570 12.84 4.20 -6.02
C ASP A 570 12.22 4.79 -7.30
N GLN A 571 10.91 4.65 -7.44
CA GLN A 571 10.14 5.21 -8.56
C GLN A 571 10.01 6.72 -8.46
N VAL A 572 9.91 7.35 -9.62
CA VAL A 572 9.62 8.78 -9.77
C VAL A 572 8.51 8.90 -10.80
N TYR A 573 7.39 9.52 -10.41
CA TYR A 573 6.22 9.68 -11.26
C TYR A 573 6.11 11.14 -11.76
N PRO A 574 6.74 11.53 -12.88
CA PRO A 574 6.40 12.80 -13.52
C PRO A 574 4.92 12.81 -13.90
N TYR A 575 4.23 13.92 -13.67
CA TYR A 575 2.84 14.06 -14.09
C TYR A 575 2.53 15.48 -14.52
N ALA A 576 1.65 15.60 -15.50
CA ALA A 576 1.15 16.87 -15.95
C ALA A 576 -0.28 16.76 -16.46
N ASP A 577 -1.07 17.78 -16.16
CA ASP A 577 -2.46 17.85 -16.57
C ASP A 577 -2.88 19.30 -16.78
N ASP A 578 -3.36 19.60 -17.98
CA ASP A 578 -4.04 20.84 -18.34
C ASP A 578 -5.56 20.61 -18.49
N PHE A 579 -6.03 19.44 -18.08
CA PHE A 579 -7.42 18.99 -18.14
C PHE A 579 -8.04 19.01 -19.55
N ALA A 580 -7.25 19.18 -20.61
CA ALA A 580 -7.76 19.15 -21.99
C ALA A 580 -8.31 17.77 -22.37
N ALA A 581 -7.77 16.71 -21.78
CA ALA A 581 -8.20 15.32 -21.97
C ALA A 581 -9.30 14.87 -20.99
N GLY A 582 -9.69 15.71 -20.03
CA GLY A 582 -10.59 15.35 -18.93
C GLY A 582 -9.87 15.25 -17.58
N SER A 583 -10.49 14.59 -16.61
CA SER A 583 -9.98 14.42 -15.24
C SER A 583 -9.91 12.94 -14.82
N GLN A 584 -9.67 12.02 -15.74
CA GLN A 584 -9.80 10.58 -15.53
C GLN A 584 -8.76 10.02 -14.53
N SER A 585 -7.61 10.70 -14.37
CA SER A 585 -6.60 10.31 -13.38
C SER A 585 -6.90 10.83 -11.97
N TRP A 586 -8.04 11.53 -11.78
CA TRP A 586 -8.39 12.21 -10.54
C TRP A 586 -9.65 11.62 -9.93
N GLN A 587 -9.52 11.06 -8.74
CA GLN A 587 -10.64 10.55 -7.95
C GLN A 587 -11.07 11.57 -6.91
N THR A 588 -12.38 11.78 -6.78
CA THR A 588 -12.94 12.74 -5.83
C THR A 588 -13.54 12.02 -4.63
N ASN A 589 -13.40 12.59 -3.42
CA ASN A 589 -14.10 12.09 -2.23
C ASN A 589 -15.55 12.58 -2.14
N ALA A 590 -15.77 13.85 -2.47
CA ALA A 590 -17.01 14.58 -2.33
C ALA A 590 -16.94 15.89 -3.14
N GLY A 591 -18.08 16.59 -3.23
CA GLY A 591 -18.20 17.88 -3.91
C GLY A 591 -18.58 17.74 -5.38
N ASP A 592 -18.83 18.88 -6.02
CA ASP A 592 -19.30 18.93 -7.40
C ASP A 592 -18.12 19.27 -8.32
N TRP A 593 -17.50 18.23 -8.88
CA TRP A 593 -16.30 18.33 -9.74
C TRP A 593 -16.66 18.13 -11.21
N SER A 594 -16.12 18.98 -12.09
CA SER A 594 -16.26 18.83 -13.54
C SER A 594 -15.14 19.54 -14.28
N VAL A 595 -14.79 19.07 -15.48
CA VAL A 595 -13.89 19.79 -16.38
C VAL A 595 -14.71 20.77 -17.22
N SER A 596 -14.37 22.05 -17.15
CA SER A 596 -15.04 23.11 -17.91
C SER A 596 -14.03 24.19 -18.31
N GLY A 597 -14.02 24.55 -19.60
CA GLY A 597 -13.12 25.57 -20.13
C GLY A 597 -11.63 25.20 -20.02
N GLY A 598 -11.29 23.91 -20.08
CA GLY A 598 -9.91 23.42 -19.93
C GLY A 598 -9.39 23.48 -18.49
N ALA A 599 -10.26 23.48 -17.48
CA ALA A 599 -9.86 23.48 -16.08
C ALA A 599 -10.77 22.54 -15.26
N LEU A 600 -10.19 21.86 -14.27
CA LEU A 600 -10.95 21.10 -13.29
C LEU A 600 -11.59 22.07 -12.29
N THR A 601 -12.91 22.14 -12.27
CA THR A 601 -13.69 23.05 -11.44
C THR A 601 -14.39 22.28 -10.32
N GLN A 602 -14.30 22.80 -9.11
CA GLN A 602 -15.11 22.39 -7.96
C GLN A 602 -16.06 23.54 -7.62
N THR A 603 -17.38 23.30 -7.58
CA THR A 603 -18.38 24.38 -7.40
C THR A 603 -19.10 24.35 -6.04
N ASN A 604 -18.98 23.27 -5.27
CA ASN A 604 -19.70 23.15 -4.00
C ASN A 604 -18.99 23.94 -2.89
N THR A 605 -19.64 24.98 -2.38
CA THR A 605 -19.10 25.86 -1.32
C THR A 605 -19.58 25.46 0.09
N GLY A 606 -20.37 24.39 0.23
CA GLY A 606 -21.00 24.01 1.49
C GLY A 606 -20.08 23.33 2.51
N GLY A 607 -18.95 22.77 2.07
CA GLY A 607 -18.03 21.97 2.89
C GLY A 607 -16.56 22.41 2.80
N TRP A 608 -15.73 21.84 3.67
CA TRP A 608 -14.30 22.18 3.83
C TRP A 608 -13.34 21.03 3.54
N ASN A 609 -13.85 19.93 2.99
CA ASN A 609 -13.12 18.67 2.83
C ASN A 609 -13.22 18.09 1.42
N TYR A 610 -13.23 18.93 0.39
CA TYR A 610 -13.26 18.46 -0.99
C TYR A 610 -11.85 18.23 -1.51
N VAL A 611 -11.57 17.02 -1.94
CA VAL A 611 -10.28 16.62 -2.48
C VAL A 611 -10.48 15.79 -3.75
N ALA A 612 -9.76 16.16 -4.81
CA ALA A 612 -9.54 15.35 -5.98
C ALA A 612 -8.11 14.80 -5.91
N GLY A 613 -7.96 13.52 -5.59
CA GLY A 613 -6.68 12.83 -5.45
C GLY A 613 -6.20 12.24 -6.77
N LEU A 614 -4.89 12.34 -7.05
CA LEU A 614 -4.27 11.71 -8.20
C LEU A 614 -4.10 10.20 -7.96
N GLU A 615 -4.62 9.37 -8.88
CA GLU A 615 -4.64 7.92 -8.74
C GLU A 615 -3.31 7.24 -9.11
N GLY A 616 -3.10 6.04 -8.53
CA GLY A 616 -2.05 5.10 -8.92
C GLY A 616 -0.61 5.56 -8.71
N ARG A 617 -0.39 6.70 -8.04
CA ARG A 617 0.92 7.35 -7.89
C ARG A 617 1.18 7.77 -6.44
N ALA A 618 2.45 8.02 -6.15
CA ALA A 618 2.90 8.59 -4.90
C ALA A 618 4.20 9.36 -5.11
N TYR A 619 4.59 10.14 -4.11
CA TYR A 619 5.69 11.08 -4.20
C TYR A 619 6.39 11.18 -2.85
N GLY A 620 7.71 11.04 -2.86
CA GLY A 620 8.58 11.39 -1.75
C GLY A 620 8.97 12.86 -1.90
N ASP A 621 10.17 13.11 -2.39
CA ASP A 621 10.56 14.43 -2.87
C ASP A 621 9.68 14.87 -4.05
N VAL A 622 8.98 16.00 -3.92
CA VAL A 622 8.08 16.52 -4.96
C VAL A 622 8.21 18.02 -5.18
N SER A 623 8.21 18.44 -6.45
CA SER A 623 7.90 19.81 -6.86
C SER A 623 6.54 19.78 -7.55
N ALA A 624 5.52 20.31 -6.89
CA ALA A 624 4.14 20.30 -7.35
C ALA A 624 3.69 21.74 -7.61
N SER A 625 3.13 22.02 -8.78
CA SER A 625 2.52 23.32 -9.08
C SER A 625 1.15 23.19 -9.69
N VAL A 626 0.28 24.16 -9.43
CA VAL A 626 -1.05 24.30 -10.02
C VAL A 626 -1.40 25.77 -10.15
N ASP A 627 -2.12 26.14 -11.21
CA ASP A 627 -2.84 27.40 -11.29
C ASP A 627 -4.21 27.23 -10.66
N LEU A 628 -4.54 28.08 -9.69
CA LEU A 628 -5.85 28.08 -9.05
C LEU A 628 -6.52 29.44 -9.16
N GLN A 629 -7.83 29.44 -9.40
CA GLN A 629 -8.67 30.64 -9.43
C GLN A 629 -9.87 30.45 -8.51
N ILE A 630 -9.89 31.18 -7.39
CA ILE A 630 -11.06 31.24 -6.51
C ILE A 630 -12.09 32.18 -7.15
N ARG A 631 -13.20 31.60 -7.64
CA ARG A 631 -14.28 32.30 -8.36
C ARG A 631 -15.42 32.72 -7.45
N GLY A 632 -15.57 32.06 -6.31
CA GLY A 632 -16.59 32.35 -5.31
C GLY A 632 -16.23 31.76 -3.95
N VAL A 633 -16.80 32.32 -2.90
CA VAL A 633 -16.56 31.89 -1.51
C VAL A 633 -17.87 31.71 -0.76
N ASN A 634 -17.87 30.84 0.24
CA ASN A 634 -18.94 30.73 1.20
C ASN A 634 -18.94 31.99 2.08
N SER A 635 -20.05 32.71 2.10
CA SER A 635 -20.20 33.95 2.88
C SER A 635 -20.01 33.73 4.39
N ASN A 636 -20.36 32.55 4.89
CA ASN A 636 -20.21 32.18 6.30
C ASN A 636 -18.78 31.74 6.65
N GLY A 637 -17.96 31.44 5.63
CA GLY A 637 -16.58 31.01 5.82
C GLY A 637 -15.62 32.15 6.19
N GLY A 638 -15.89 33.39 5.79
CA GLY A 638 -14.98 34.52 5.99
C GLY A 638 -13.55 34.20 5.50
N ASN A 639 -12.55 34.36 6.37
CA ASN A 639 -11.16 34.01 6.06
C ASN A 639 -10.89 32.50 6.05
N THR A 640 -11.84 31.63 6.39
CA THR A 640 -11.64 30.18 6.37
C THR A 640 -11.81 29.55 4.99
N ASN A 641 -12.23 30.31 3.98
CA ASN A 641 -12.34 29.84 2.59
C ASN A 641 -10.95 29.68 1.95
N TRP A 642 -10.66 28.53 1.34
CA TRP A 642 -9.35 28.22 0.76
C TRP A 642 -9.40 27.26 -0.42
N ALA A 643 -8.36 27.32 -1.27
CA ALA A 643 -8.06 26.32 -2.30
C ALA A 643 -6.55 26.08 -2.36
N GLY A 644 -6.14 24.88 -2.76
CA GLY A 644 -4.73 24.53 -2.85
C GLY A 644 -4.49 23.10 -3.29
N LEU A 645 -3.38 22.55 -2.84
CA LEU A 645 -3.00 21.17 -3.11
C LEU A 645 -2.44 20.50 -1.85
N VAL A 646 -2.58 19.19 -1.77
CA VAL A 646 -2.04 18.35 -0.72
C VAL A 646 -0.85 17.59 -1.29
N VAL A 647 0.24 17.51 -0.54
CA VAL A 647 1.39 16.66 -0.88
C VAL A 647 1.65 15.64 0.22
N ARG A 648 2.07 14.43 -0.18
CA ARG A 648 2.45 13.32 0.69
C ARG A 648 1.32 12.84 1.62
N ASN A 649 0.07 12.90 1.18
CA ASN A 649 -1.05 12.35 1.94
C ASN A 649 -1.05 10.82 1.92
N LEU A 650 -1.46 10.21 3.04
CA LEU A 650 -1.55 8.76 3.16
C LEU A 650 -2.75 8.18 2.37
N ASN A 651 -3.85 8.94 2.28
CA ASN A 651 -4.97 8.67 1.40
C ASN A 651 -5.08 9.83 0.38
N PRO A 652 -5.01 9.57 -0.94
CA PRO A 652 -5.02 10.60 -1.97
C PRO A 652 -6.24 11.55 -1.93
N THR A 653 -7.35 11.08 -1.37
CA THR A 653 -8.64 11.79 -1.34
C THR A 653 -8.95 12.48 0.00
N ASP A 654 -7.92 12.67 0.85
CA ASP A 654 -8.02 13.49 2.06
C ASP A 654 -6.88 14.53 2.14
N PHE A 655 -7.05 15.54 2.99
CA PHE A 655 -6.05 16.60 3.19
C PHE A 655 -5.42 16.63 4.60
N GLU A 656 -5.86 15.73 5.48
CA GLU A 656 -5.50 15.69 6.90
C GLU A 656 -4.35 14.71 7.20
N SER A 657 -4.12 13.74 6.30
CA SER A 657 -3.06 12.73 6.38
C SER A 657 -1.80 13.10 5.60
N GLY A 658 -1.57 14.40 5.34
CA GLY A 658 -0.42 14.91 4.59
C GLY A 658 -0.16 16.38 4.89
N TYR A 659 0.44 17.09 3.94
CA TYR A 659 0.61 18.55 4.02
C TYR A 659 -0.33 19.23 3.03
N LEU A 660 -1.40 19.83 3.56
CA LEU A 660 -2.19 20.79 2.81
C LEU A 660 -1.40 22.08 2.67
N VAL A 661 -1.13 22.50 1.45
CA VAL A 661 -0.64 23.84 1.14
C VAL A 661 -1.73 24.56 0.38
N ALA A 662 -2.29 25.60 1.00
CA ALA A 662 -3.45 26.26 0.46
C ALA A 662 -3.39 27.77 0.62
N GLN A 663 -4.17 28.42 -0.23
CA GLN A 663 -4.34 29.85 -0.30
C GLN A 663 -5.77 30.22 0.05
N ARG A 664 -5.91 31.24 0.90
CA ARG A 664 -7.18 31.87 1.24
C ARG A 664 -7.55 32.93 0.20
N ASN A 665 -8.85 33.24 0.10
CA ASN A 665 -9.32 34.29 -0.82
C ASN A 665 -8.82 35.71 -0.47
N ASN A 666 -8.20 35.90 0.70
CA ASN A 666 -7.56 37.16 1.10
C ASN A 666 -6.06 37.24 0.74
N GLY A 667 -5.49 36.20 0.12
CA GLY A 667 -4.07 36.14 -0.25
C GLY A 667 -3.16 35.53 0.81
N GLU A 668 -3.65 35.08 1.97
CA GLU A 668 -2.83 34.29 2.91
C GLU A 668 -2.61 32.87 2.35
N VAL A 669 -1.36 32.44 2.29
CA VAL A 669 -0.98 31.05 2.06
C VAL A 669 -0.55 30.40 3.36
N PHE A 670 -0.90 29.14 3.56
CA PHE A 670 -0.57 28.39 4.77
C PHE A 670 -0.18 26.94 4.47
N VAL A 671 0.61 26.35 5.36
CA VAL A 671 0.89 24.90 5.41
C VAL A 671 0.19 24.33 6.63
N PHE A 672 -0.61 23.30 6.41
CA PHE A 672 -1.43 22.63 7.43
C PHE A 672 -1.17 21.13 7.43
N LYS A 673 -1.19 20.53 8.63
CA LYS A 673 -0.94 19.11 8.87
C LYS A 673 -1.79 18.64 10.05
N ALA A 674 -2.67 17.67 9.84
CA ALA A 674 -3.47 16.99 10.87
C ALA A 674 -4.00 17.96 11.94
N GLY A 675 -4.98 18.80 11.59
CA GLY A 675 -5.57 19.76 12.54
C GLY A 675 -4.71 21.00 12.90
N ALA A 676 -3.43 21.05 12.53
CA ALA A 676 -2.51 22.13 12.94
C ALA A 676 -1.94 22.93 11.76
N THR A 677 -1.85 24.26 11.91
CA THR A 677 -1.13 25.14 10.97
C THR A 677 0.35 25.17 11.35
N LEU A 678 1.23 24.78 10.42
CA LEU A 678 2.69 24.80 10.60
C LEU A 678 3.29 26.17 10.30
N GLY A 679 2.67 26.93 9.39
CA GLY A 679 3.13 28.27 9.02
C GLY A 679 2.18 28.94 8.05
N LYS A 680 2.26 30.27 7.95
CA LYS A 680 1.44 31.09 7.05
C LYS A 680 2.13 32.39 6.66
N ALA A 681 1.79 32.93 5.50
CA ALA A 681 2.35 34.17 4.97
C ALA A 681 1.40 34.83 3.95
N GLN A 682 1.55 36.13 3.70
CA GLN A 682 0.78 36.85 2.69
C GLN A 682 1.46 36.77 1.33
N VAL A 683 0.69 36.50 0.27
CA VAL A 683 1.17 36.52 -1.11
C VAL A 683 1.28 37.96 -1.61
N PRO A 684 2.49 38.45 -1.95
CA PRO A 684 2.66 39.81 -2.45
C PRO A 684 1.88 40.02 -3.75
N GLY A 685 1.08 41.10 -3.82
CA GLY A 685 0.36 41.49 -5.03
C GLY A 685 -0.80 40.58 -5.42
N TYR A 686 -1.30 39.74 -4.51
CA TYR A 686 -2.47 38.90 -4.79
C TYR A 686 -3.73 39.75 -5.11
N VAL A 687 -4.48 39.31 -6.12
CA VAL A 687 -5.76 39.91 -6.53
C VAL A 687 -6.82 38.82 -6.59
N ALA A 688 -7.89 38.98 -5.80
CA ALA A 688 -8.99 38.01 -5.75
C ALA A 688 -9.66 37.85 -7.12
N GLY A 689 -10.10 36.62 -7.43
CA GLY A 689 -10.77 36.28 -8.69
C GLY A 689 -9.82 36.07 -9.88
N GLN A 690 -8.53 36.34 -9.75
CA GLN A 690 -7.52 36.05 -10.78
C GLN A 690 -6.88 34.67 -10.57
N PHE A 691 -6.33 34.10 -11.64
CA PHE A 691 -5.48 32.91 -11.52
C PHE A 691 -4.22 33.25 -10.73
N ASN A 692 -3.88 32.37 -9.80
CA ASN A 692 -2.67 32.43 -9.01
C ASN A 692 -1.96 31.07 -9.09
N ARG A 693 -0.66 31.09 -9.42
CA ARG A 693 0.13 29.86 -9.39
C ARG A 693 0.55 29.57 -7.95
N LEU A 694 0.24 28.38 -7.47
CA LEU A 694 0.77 27.82 -6.23
C LEU A 694 1.79 26.74 -6.58
N ARG A 695 3.00 26.83 -6.02
CA ARG A 695 4.05 25.82 -6.18
C ARG A 695 4.62 25.40 -4.82
N VAL A 696 4.71 24.10 -4.61
CA VAL A 696 5.17 23.45 -3.39
C VAL A 696 6.38 22.58 -3.72
N VAL A 697 7.49 22.83 -3.05
CA VAL A 697 8.71 22.03 -3.14
C VAL A 697 8.94 21.36 -1.79
N ALA A 698 8.61 20.07 -1.71
CA ALA A 698 8.86 19.23 -0.53
C ALA A 698 10.11 18.36 -0.78
N ARG A 699 11.16 18.60 0.00
CA ARG A 699 12.47 17.92 -0.10
C ARG A 699 12.94 17.51 1.28
N GLY A 700 13.10 16.20 1.51
CA GLY A 700 13.34 15.69 2.86
C GLY A 700 12.25 16.19 3.84
N ASN A 701 12.65 16.89 4.90
CA ASN A 701 11.75 17.50 5.88
C ASN A 701 11.37 18.97 5.57
N LYS A 702 11.91 19.57 4.51
CA LYS A 702 11.67 20.98 4.17
C LYS A 702 10.51 21.10 3.18
N ILE A 703 9.57 21.99 3.48
CA ILE A 703 8.44 22.32 2.60
C ILE A 703 8.52 23.80 2.28
N THR A 704 8.81 24.11 1.01
CA THR A 704 8.98 25.48 0.50
C THR A 704 7.80 25.82 -0.40
N VAL A 705 7.15 26.95 -0.16
CA VAL A 705 5.95 27.38 -0.88
C VAL A 705 6.23 28.67 -1.64
N TYR A 706 5.86 28.68 -2.90
CA TYR A 706 5.89 29.83 -3.79
C TYR A 706 4.45 30.10 -4.25
N ALA A 707 4.07 31.37 -4.34
CA ALA A 707 2.74 31.75 -4.78
C ALA A 707 2.74 33.07 -5.55
N GLY A 708 1.89 33.16 -6.57
CA GLY A 708 1.74 34.33 -7.43
C GLY A 708 2.84 34.49 -8.46
N THR A 709 3.07 35.74 -8.88
CA THR A 709 4.13 36.12 -9.84
C THR A 709 5.47 36.38 -9.13
N GLY A 710 5.47 36.36 -7.80
CA GLY A 710 6.65 36.57 -6.96
C GLY A 710 7.73 35.53 -7.21
N LYS A 711 8.98 35.96 -7.06
CA LYS A 711 10.16 35.16 -7.39
C LYS A 711 10.70 34.33 -6.23
N ASP A 712 10.37 34.75 -5.02
CA ASP A 712 10.90 34.20 -3.77
C ASP A 712 9.91 33.23 -3.11
N PRO A 713 10.42 32.29 -2.28
CA PRO A 713 9.56 31.54 -1.37
C PRO A 713 8.71 32.50 -0.53
N VAL A 714 7.41 32.27 -0.51
CA VAL A 714 6.47 32.99 0.35
C VAL A 714 6.47 32.41 1.76
N LEU A 715 6.72 31.10 1.89
CA LEU A 715 6.76 30.39 3.16
C LEU A 715 7.71 29.20 3.08
N THR A 716 8.41 28.91 4.17
CA THR A 716 9.18 27.67 4.34
C THR A 716 8.93 27.12 5.73
N VAL A 717 8.58 25.83 5.83
CA VAL A 717 8.43 25.11 7.09
C VAL A 717 9.27 23.83 7.08
N THR A 718 9.53 23.27 8.26
CA THR A 718 10.26 22.01 8.41
C THR A 718 9.41 21.03 9.23
N ASP A 719 9.14 19.85 8.68
CA ASP A 719 8.36 18.79 9.33
C ASP A 719 8.70 17.42 8.71
N SER A 720 8.66 16.35 9.50
CA SER A 720 9.04 14.99 9.09
C SER A 720 7.92 13.96 9.24
N SER A 721 6.71 14.39 9.57
CA SER A 721 5.57 13.49 9.82
C SER A 721 5.13 12.70 8.60
N PHE A 722 5.26 13.27 7.39
CA PHE A 722 4.90 12.62 6.14
C PHE A 722 6.04 12.74 5.11
N THR A 723 6.67 11.63 4.77
CA THR A 723 7.85 11.61 3.89
C THR A 723 7.53 11.15 2.48
N ALA A 724 6.47 10.36 2.29
CA ALA A 724 5.95 9.95 1.01
C ALA A 724 4.42 9.73 1.05
N GLY A 725 3.73 9.99 -0.06
CA GLY A 725 2.29 9.79 -0.18
C GLY A 725 1.73 10.33 -1.50
N GLY A 726 0.42 10.45 -1.61
CA GLY A 726 -0.25 10.97 -2.79
C GLY A 726 -0.09 12.48 -2.99
N VAL A 727 -0.76 12.97 -4.04
CA VAL A 727 -0.99 14.39 -4.28
C VAL A 727 -2.48 14.56 -4.60
N GLY A 728 -3.08 15.63 -4.10
CA GLY A 728 -4.47 15.96 -4.40
C GLY A 728 -4.68 17.46 -4.58
N LEU A 729 -5.69 17.84 -5.36
CA LEU A 729 -6.21 19.19 -5.41
C LEU A 729 -7.31 19.31 -4.36
N ALA A 730 -7.27 20.35 -3.54
CA ALA A 730 -8.15 20.46 -2.39
C ALA A 730 -8.80 21.83 -2.29
N SER A 731 -10.04 21.87 -1.82
CA SER A 731 -10.78 23.09 -1.59
C SER A 731 -11.69 23.01 -0.36
N GLY A 732 -11.94 24.17 0.24
CA GLY A 732 -12.89 24.33 1.33
C GLY A 732 -13.60 25.67 1.29
N GLY A 733 -14.92 25.64 1.23
CA GLY A 733 -15.78 26.81 1.20
C GLY A 733 -15.70 27.63 -0.09
N VAL A 734 -15.13 27.12 -1.19
CA VAL A 734 -14.89 27.90 -2.41
C VAL A 734 -15.44 27.24 -3.66
N ASN A 735 -15.81 28.06 -4.64
CA ASN A 735 -15.88 27.67 -6.04
C ASN A 735 -14.51 27.99 -6.65
N VAL A 736 -13.82 26.97 -7.16
CA VAL A 736 -12.44 27.08 -7.65
C VAL A 736 -12.26 26.36 -8.98
N ALA A 737 -11.42 26.91 -9.84
CA ALA A 737 -10.86 26.18 -10.97
C ALA A 737 -9.36 25.95 -10.80
N PHE A 738 -8.94 24.74 -11.12
CA PHE A 738 -7.55 24.29 -11.16
C PHE A 738 -7.14 24.01 -12.60
N ASP A 739 -5.94 24.44 -12.97
CA ASP A 739 -5.36 24.22 -14.29
C ASP A 739 -3.83 24.09 -14.19
N ASN A 740 -3.18 23.60 -15.24
CA ASN A 740 -1.73 23.52 -15.39
C ASN A 740 -1.03 22.81 -14.22
N VAL A 741 -1.59 21.67 -13.80
CA VAL A 741 -0.97 20.81 -12.78
C VAL A 741 0.33 20.26 -13.35
N ARG A 742 1.43 20.41 -12.60
CA ARG A 742 2.73 19.82 -12.93
C ARG A 742 3.36 19.24 -11.68
N LEU A 743 3.72 17.96 -11.73
CA LEU A 743 4.40 17.23 -10.66
C LEU A 743 5.73 16.73 -11.19
N ASN A 744 6.82 17.13 -10.53
CA ASN A 744 8.18 16.87 -10.95
C ASN A 744 8.47 17.20 -12.43
N PRO A 745 8.00 18.35 -12.98
CA PRO A 745 8.23 18.66 -14.39
C PRO A 745 9.73 18.83 -14.66
N GLY A 746 10.35 17.87 -15.36
CA GLY A 746 11.70 17.99 -15.89
C GLY A 746 12.86 18.02 -14.88
N VAL A 747 12.65 17.45 -13.69
CA VAL A 747 13.55 17.30 -12.53
C VAL A 747 14.92 17.99 -12.67
N ASN A 748 14.98 19.28 -12.34
CA ASN A 748 16.21 19.90 -11.83
C ASN A 748 16.27 19.62 -10.31
N PRO A 749 17.03 18.63 -9.82
CA PRO A 749 17.13 18.36 -8.39
C PRO A 749 17.77 19.49 -7.59
N ALA A 750 18.52 20.38 -8.25
CA ALA A 750 19.11 21.54 -7.59
C ALA A 750 18.06 22.60 -7.27
N GLU A 751 16.94 22.63 -7.97
CA GLU A 751 15.92 23.67 -7.80
C GLU A 751 15.39 23.73 -6.37
N GLY A 752 15.50 24.90 -5.74
CA GLY A 752 15.11 25.17 -4.35
C GLY A 752 16.03 24.57 -3.29
N SER A 753 17.10 23.87 -3.67
CA SER A 753 18.12 23.37 -2.73
C SER A 753 18.84 24.53 -2.05
N ALA A 754 19.37 24.32 -0.84
CA ALA A 754 20.12 25.37 -0.14
C ALA A 754 21.61 25.28 -0.53
N PRO A 755 22.14 26.21 -1.34
CA PRO A 755 23.55 26.18 -1.70
C PRO A 755 24.45 26.55 -0.51
N THR A 756 25.59 25.89 -0.44
CA THR A 756 26.72 26.28 0.40
C THR A 756 27.76 26.93 -0.50
N VAL A 757 28.12 28.19 -0.22
CA VAL A 757 29.05 28.96 -1.04
C VAL A 757 30.26 29.39 -0.23
N SER A 758 31.42 29.55 -0.87
CA SER A 758 32.66 30.03 -0.21
C SER A 758 32.53 31.46 0.31
N SER A 759 31.89 32.32 -0.49
CA SER A 759 31.58 33.71 -0.15
C SER A 759 30.37 34.18 -0.95
N SER A 760 29.72 35.28 -0.55
CA SER A 760 28.57 35.83 -1.27
C SER A 760 28.53 37.36 -1.16
N TYR A 761 27.99 38.01 -2.17
CA TYR A 761 27.45 39.37 -2.07
C TYR A 761 25.94 39.30 -2.27
N ASP A 762 25.19 39.58 -1.21
CA ASP A 762 23.73 39.37 -1.14
C ASP A 762 22.98 40.70 -1.23
N SER A 763 23.02 41.36 -2.39
CA SER A 763 22.30 42.61 -2.66
C SER A 763 21.99 42.77 -4.15
N ASP A 764 21.12 43.72 -4.50
CA ASP A 764 20.77 44.07 -5.89
C ASP A 764 20.30 42.87 -6.75
N GLY A 765 19.55 41.95 -6.14
CA GLY A 765 19.05 40.73 -6.78
C GLY A 765 20.02 39.55 -6.74
N TRP A 766 21.26 39.73 -6.25
CA TRP A 766 22.19 38.65 -6.00
C TRP A 766 21.95 37.95 -4.66
N ARG A 767 22.02 36.62 -4.65
CA ARG A 767 22.04 35.77 -3.46
C ARG A 767 22.27 34.33 -3.84
N ALA A 768 22.88 33.53 -2.97
CA ALA A 768 23.20 32.14 -3.30
C ALA A 768 21.99 31.33 -3.78
N ILE A 769 20.84 31.45 -3.11
CA ILE A 769 19.59 30.73 -3.45
C ILE A 769 18.99 31.12 -4.81
N ALA A 770 19.33 32.30 -5.33
CA ALA A 770 18.83 32.76 -6.63
C ALA A 770 19.46 31.99 -7.80
N ALA A 771 20.59 31.32 -7.59
CA ALA A 771 21.20 30.45 -8.60
C ALA A 771 20.59 29.04 -8.65
N VAL A 772 19.49 28.79 -7.94
CA VAL A 772 18.74 27.52 -8.00
C VAL A 772 17.23 27.76 -7.88
N ASP A 773 16.76 28.92 -8.32
CA ASP A 773 15.35 29.31 -8.18
C ASP A 773 14.50 28.84 -9.38
N GLY A 774 15.13 28.19 -10.37
CA GLY A 774 14.53 27.74 -11.62
C GLY A 774 14.55 28.81 -12.72
N ARG A 775 15.26 29.94 -12.54
CA ARG A 775 15.33 31.03 -13.52
C ARG A 775 16.71 31.17 -14.15
N ARG A 776 16.75 30.87 -15.45
CA ARG A 776 17.94 30.97 -16.30
C ARG A 776 18.32 32.40 -16.72
N THR A 777 17.54 33.41 -16.35
CA THR A 777 17.69 34.81 -16.79
C THR A 777 17.94 35.74 -15.60
N SER A 778 18.86 36.70 -15.74
CA SER A 778 19.19 37.67 -14.67
C SER A 778 18.41 38.97 -14.81
N ASP A 779 17.72 39.39 -13.74
CA ASP A 779 17.13 40.72 -13.62
C ASP A 779 17.15 41.22 -12.16
N GLY A 780 16.67 42.44 -11.92
CA GLY A 780 16.74 43.10 -10.60
C GLY A 780 16.04 42.36 -9.44
N SER A 781 15.31 41.27 -9.70
CA SER A 781 14.69 40.43 -8.68
C SER A 781 15.37 39.05 -8.50
N SER A 782 16.16 38.61 -9.47
CA SER A 782 17.00 37.41 -9.38
C SER A 782 18.14 37.55 -10.39
N MET A 783 19.33 37.93 -9.90
CA MET A 783 20.54 38.04 -10.73
C MET A 783 21.31 36.72 -10.79
N GLY A 784 21.03 35.82 -9.83
CA GLY A 784 21.78 34.60 -9.54
C GLY A 784 22.66 34.75 -8.29
N TRP A 785 23.76 34.00 -8.24
CA TRP A 785 24.77 34.08 -7.20
C TRP A 785 26.02 34.79 -7.69
N THR A 786 26.60 35.62 -6.82
CA THR A 786 27.92 36.20 -7.00
C THR A 786 28.73 36.04 -5.72
N SER A 787 30.01 35.68 -5.86
CA SER A 787 30.96 35.70 -4.75
C SER A 787 31.22 37.11 -4.23
N ALA A 788 31.82 37.21 -3.05
CA ALA A 788 32.46 38.44 -2.59
C ALA A 788 33.62 38.83 -3.55
N ALA A 789 34.08 40.08 -3.43
CA ALA A 789 35.22 40.58 -4.17
C ALA A 789 36.50 39.87 -3.71
N VAL A 790 37.22 39.22 -4.63
CA VAL A 790 38.44 38.46 -4.31
C VAL A 790 39.53 38.68 -5.37
N GLY A 791 40.66 37.98 -5.25
CA GLY A 791 41.75 38.02 -6.22
C GLY A 791 41.51 37.12 -7.44
N ALA A 792 42.19 37.37 -8.56
CA ALA A 792 41.99 36.66 -9.83
C ALA A 792 42.18 35.13 -9.74
N THR A 793 43.03 34.65 -8.82
CA THR A 793 43.33 33.22 -8.60
C THR A 793 42.75 32.70 -7.28
N ALA A 794 41.88 33.47 -6.61
CA ALA A 794 41.16 33.00 -5.45
C ALA A 794 40.18 31.90 -5.86
N THR A 795 40.03 30.89 -4.99
CA THR A 795 39.10 29.80 -5.22
C THR A 795 37.73 30.16 -4.69
N GLU A 796 36.71 30.10 -5.54
CA GLU A 796 35.31 30.26 -5.13
C GLU A 796 34.55 28.97 -5.43
N THR A 797 33.63 28.59 -4.55
CA THR A 797 32.87 27.33 -4.65
C THR A 797 31.39 27.60 -4.51
N PHE A 798 30.61 26.96 -5.38
CA PHE A 798 29.17 26.86 -5.28
C PHE A 798 28.78 25.38 -5.13
N LYS A 799 28.34 24.97 -3.94
CA LYS A 799 28.00 23.58 -3.60
C LYS A 799 26.50 23.42 -3.35
N LEU A 800 25.95 22.30 -3.80
CA LEU A 800 24.55 21.92 -3.70
C LEU A 800 24.42 20.56 -3.01
N ASP A 801 23.43 20.43 -2.12
CA ASP A 801 22.90 19.14 -1.64
C ASP A 801 21.52 18.92 -2.28
N LEU A 802 21.42 17.88 -3.10
CA LEU A 802 20.19 17.49 -3.81
C LEU A 802 19.19 16.77 -2.87
N GLY A 803 19.49 16.68 -1.57
CA GLY A 803 18.65 16.08 -0.53
C GLY A 803 18.78 14.55 -0.43
N ALA A 804 18.90 13.87 -1.56
CA ALA A 804 19.10 12.42 -1.66
C ALA A 804 19.94 12.06 -2.88
N ALA A 805 20.66 10.94 -2.79
CA ALA A 805 21.43 10.39 -3.90
C ALA A 805 20.49 9.95 -5.04
N ARG A 806 20.78 10.40 -6.25
CA ARG A 806 19.98 10.15 -7.45
C ARG A 806 20.89 10.02 -8.67
N SER A 807 20.41 9.37 -9.72
CA SER A 807 21.17 9.25 -10.97
C SER A 807 21.27 10.60 -11.66
N VAL A 808 22.46 11.20 -11.74
CA VAL A 808 22.74 12.50 -12.38
C VAL A 808 23.83 12.31 -13.43
N GLY A 809 23.72 13.02 -14.56
CA GLY A 809 24.67 12.94 -15.68
C GLY A 809 24.96 14.28 -16.37
N ARG A 810 24.39 15.38 -15.87
CA ARG A 810 24.59 16.72 -16.42
C ARG A 810 24.53 17.78 -15.32
N VAL A 811 25.38 18.80 -15.43
CA VAL A 811 25.30 20.04 -14.66
C VAL A 811 25.31 21.19 -15.66
N ASP A 812 24.29 22.05 -15.63
CA ASP A 812 24.18 23.22 -16.47
C ASP A 812 24.52 24.48 -15.67
N LEU A 813 25.54 25.21 -16.12
CA LEU A 813 25.96 26.47 -15.50
C LEU A 813 25.49 27.63 -16.37
N TYR A 814 24.47 28.34 -15.92
CA TYR A 814 23.97 29.52 -16.62
C TYR A 814 24.81 30.72 -16.22
N PRO A 815 25.47 31.40 -17.18
CA PRO A 815 26.09 32.68 -16.89
C PRO A 815 25.03 33.73 -16.58
N ARG A 816 25.44 34.80 -15.86
CA ARG A 816 24.59 35.99 -15.74
C ARG A 816 24.09 36.45 -17.10
N ALA A 817 22.84 36.90 -17.17
CA ALA A 817 22.13 37.14 -18.42
C ALA A 817 21.41 38.52 -18.49
N ASP A 818 22.01 39.57 -17.94
CA ASP A 818 21.44 40.92 -17.84
C ASP A 818 21.99 41.89 -18.92
N GLY A 819 21.55 41.71 -20.17
CA GLY A 819 21.85 42.66 -21.26
C GLY A 819 23.33 42.71 -21.67
N SER A 820 23.96 43.88 -21.61
CA SER A 820 25.38 44.05 -22.00
C SER A 820 26.36 43.30 -21.08
N ASN A 821 25.90 42.86 -19.91
CA ASN A 821 26.73 42.17 -18.93
C ASN A 821 26.69 40.64 -19.05
N VAL A 822 25.98 40.08 -20.04
CA VAL A 822 25.86 38.62 -20.22
C VAL A 822 27.22 37.92 -20.14
N GLY A 823 27.41 36.95 -19.26
CA GLY A 823 28.67 36.19 -19.12
C GLY A 823 29.77 36.84 -18.28
N ILE A 824 29.62 38.09 -17.84
CA ILE A 824 30.61 38.75 -16.97
C ILE A 824 30.72 37.98 -15.63
N GLY A 825 31.92 37.90 -15.07
CA GLY A 825 32.16 37.19 -13.80
C GLY A 825 32.02 35.66 -13.86
N PHE A 826 31.74 35.06 -15.02
CA PHE A 826 31.79 33.61 -15.18
C PHE A 826 33.25 33.11 -15.01
N PRO A 827 33.51 32.00 -14.31
CA PRO A 827 34.88 31.57 -14.03
C PRO A 827 35.64 31.18 -15.31
N VAL A 828 36.91 31.58 -15.39
CA VAL A 828 37.79 31.31 -16.55
C VAL A 828 38.38 29.91 -16.49
N ASP A 829 38.79 29.48 -15.29
CA ASP A 829 39.15 28.09 -15.00
C ASP A 829 38.23 27.58 -13.90
N TYR A 830 37.58 26.43 -14.12
CA TYR A 830 36.70 25.83 -13.13
C TYR A 830 36.67 24.31 -13.22
N ASP A 831 36.35 23.67 -12.10
CA ASP A 831 36.04 22.25 -12.02
C ASP A 831 34.57 22.05 -11.62
N VAL A 832 33.97 20.98 -12.12
CA VAL A 832 32.69 20.45 -11.61
C VAL A 832 32.96 19.11 -10.96
N GLN A 833 32.54 18.97 -9.71
CA GLN A 833 32.68 17.74 -8.94
C GLN A 833 31.32 17.26 -8.42
N VAL A 834 31.19 15.94 -8.26
CA VAL A 834 30.00 15.29 -7.72
C VAL A 834 30.35 14.30 -6.61
N SER A 835 29.40 14.02 -5.73
CA SER A 835 29.56 13.06 -4.62
C SER A 835 28.23 12.44 -4.21
N ALA A 836 28.22 11.17 -3.79
CA ALA A 836 27.05 10.51 -3.20
C ALA A 836 26.92 10.74 -1.68
N ASP A 837 28.03 10.96 -0.99
CA ASP A 837 28.13 10.98 0.47
C ASP A 837 28.56 12.35 1.06
N GLY A 838 29.02 13.28 0.21
CA GLY A 838 29.45 14.63 0.59
C GLY A 838 30.90 14.73 1.07
N SER A 839 31.61 13.59 1.14
CA SER A 839 33.00 13.45 1.62
C SER A 839 33.96 12.94 0.54
N SER A 840 33.52 11.99 -0.30
CA SER A 840 34.25 11.41 -1.42
C SER A 840 33.84 12.12 -2.71
N TRP A 841 34.76 12.84 -3.35
CA TRP A 841 34.45 13.69 -4.51
C TRP A 841 35.11 13.17 -5.79
N THR A 842 34.33 13.17 -6.87
CA THR A 842 34.79 12.86 -8.23
C THR A 842 34.74 14.11 -9.09
N THR A 843 35.86 14.51 -9.68
CA THR A 843 35.88 15.57 -10.71
C THR A 843 35.32 15.02 -12.01
N VAL A 844 34.16 15.53 -12.43
CA VAL A 844 33.48 15.13 -13.67
C VAL A 844 33.85 16.04 -14.85
N ALA A 845 34.35 17.24 -14.60
CA ALA A 845 34.99 18.08 -15.61
C ALA A 845 35.98 19.07 -15.02
N SER A 846 37.02 19.37 -15.80
CA SER A 846 37.94 20.49 -15.59
C SER A 846 37.99 21.33 -16.86
N ARG A 847 37.74 22.63 -16.71
CA ARG A 847 37.72 23.60 -17.80
C ARG A 847 38.79 24.65 -17.55
N THR A 848 39.53 25.00 -18.59
CA THR A 848 40.62 25.98 -18.53
C THR A 848 40.51 26.97 -19.67
N ASN A 849 40.92 28.22 -19.46
CA ASN A 849 40.91 29.29 -20.45
C ASN A 849 39.56 29.46 -21.14
N GLN A 850 38.47 29.34 -20.37
CA GLN A 850 37.13 29.47 -20.92
C GLN A 850 36.86 30.93 -21.31
N PRO A 851 36.41 31.19 -22.55
CA PRO A 851 36.00 32.52 -22.96
C PRO A 851 34.74 32.94 -22.20
N ARG A 852 34.47 34.25 -22.16
CA ARG A 852 33.21 34.79 -21.63
C ARG A 852 32.02 34.15 -22.37
N PRO A 853 31.15 33.38 -21.69
CA PRO A 853 30.06 32.67 -22.35
C PRO A 853 28.87 33.59 -22.61
N SER A 854 28.16 33.39 -23.72
CA SER A 854 26.90 34.06 -24.04
C SER A 854 25.65 33.21 -23.80
N GLY A 855 25.83 31.99 -23.26
CA GLY A 855 24.77 31.01 -23.02
C GLY A 855 25.23 29.92 -22.06
N VAL A 856 24.33 28.98 -21.74
CA VAL A 856 24.56 27.90 -20.77
C VAL A 856 25.85 27.12 -21.05
N GLN A 857 26.59 26.79 -20.00
CA GLN A 857 27.74 25.91 -20.05
C GLN A 857 27.35 24.55 -19.46
N SER A 858 27.02 23.61 -20.33
CA SER A 858 26.65 22.25 -19.93
C SER A 858 27.88 21.38 -19.72
N VAL A 859 27.91 20.69 -18.59
CA VAL A 859 28.90 19.71 -18.20
C VAL A 859 28.21 18.35 -18.12
N ASP A 860 28.39 17.55 -19.17
CA ASP A 860 27.89 16.18 -19.21
C ASP A 860 28.93 15.18 -18.70
N PHE A 861 28.47 14.13 -18.05
CA PHE A 861 29.28 13.02 -17.56
C PHE A 861 28.45 11.73 -17.50
N ALA A 862 29.12 10.58 -17.36
CA ALA A 862 28.43 9.31 -17.21
C ALA A 862 27.49 9.36 -16.00
N ALA A 863 26.22 8.98 -16.22
CA ALA A 863 25.21 9.03 -15.18
C ALA A 863 25.65 8.19 -13.97
N GLN A 864 25.68 8.80 -12.80
CA GLN A 864 26.14 8.16 -11.57
C GLN A 864 25.28 8.61 -10.38
N SER A 865 25.38 7.88 -9.26
CA SER A 865 24.68 8.23 -8.03
C SER A 865 25.30 9.50 -7.44
N VAL A 866 24.54 10.59 -7.43
CA VAL A 866 24.96 11.92 -6.97
C VAL A 866 23.95 12.47 -5.98
N ARG A 867 24.44 12.91 -4.82
CA ARG A 867 23.69 13.72 -3.86
C ARG A 867 24.23 15.15 -3.79
N TYR A 868 25.52 15.34 -4.00
CA TYR A 868 26.16 16.65 -3.91
C TYR A 868 26.83 17.02 -5.22
N VAL A 869 26.69 18.29 -5.60
CA VAL A 869 27.38 18.89 -6.76
C VAL A 869 28.16 20.10 -6.25
N GLN A 870 29.38 20.32 -6.73
CA GLN A 870 30.06 21.58 -6.50
C GLN A 870 30.80 22.09 -7.74
N VAL A 871 30.71 23.39 -7.96
CA VAL A 871 31.42 24.14 -9.01
C VAL A 871 32.51 24.94 -8.34
N ILE A 872 33.76 24.70 -8.73
CA ILE A 872 34.95 25.31 -8.11
C ILE A 872 35.62 26.21 -9.14
N GLY A 873 35.46 27.52 -9.01
CA GLY A 873 36.21 28.50 -9.80
C GLY A 873 37.64 28.62 -9.26
N ARG A 874 38.63 28.34 -10.11
CA ARG A 874 40.07 28.40 -9.78
C ARG A 874 40.76 29.63 -10.37
N ARG A 875 40.16 30.24 -11.39
CA ARG A 875 40.56 31.54 -11.94
C ARG A 875 39.33 32.31 -12.38
N LEU A 876 39.19 33.53 -11.90
CA LEU A 876 37.97 34.32 -11.99
C LEU A 876 38.06 35.41 -13.06
N ALA A 877 36.90 35.87 -13.54
CA ALA A 877 36.80 37.00 -14.46
C ALA A 877 36.44 38.28 -13.69
N GLN A 878 36.77 39.43 -14.28
CA GLN A 878 36.38 40.73 -13.72
C GLN A 878 34.89 40.98 -13.95
N ASP A 879 34.24 41.64 -13.00
CA ASP A 879 32.93 42.25 -13.10
C ASP A 879 33.00 43.60 -13.86
N PRO A 880 31.88 44.31 -14.13
CA PRO A 880 31.90 45.59 -14.87
C PRO A 880 32.69 46.70 -14.16
N PHE A 881 33.05 46.51 -12.88
CA PHE A 881 33.79 47.46 -12.05
C PHE A 881 35.27 47.08 -11.91
N GLY A 882 35.73 46.04 -12.63
CA GLY A 882 37.12 45.58 -12.60
C GLY A 882 37.47 44.65 -11.44
N THR A 883 36.47 44.18 -10.67
CA THR A 883 36.67 43.31 -9.50
C THR A 883 36.54 41.84 -9.87
N TYR A 884 37.38 40.95 -9.36
CA TYR A 884 37.27 39.52 -9.67
C TYR A 884 36.21 38.83 -8.80
N ARG A 885 35.29 38.12 -9.45
CA ARG A 885 34.17 37.39 -8.84
C ARG A 885 33.86 36.12 -9.62
N MET A 886 33.17 35.19 -8.97
CA MET A 886 32.46 34.09 -9.63
C MET A 886 30.97 34.41 -9.65
N GLN A 887 30.35 34.42 -10.83
CA GLN A 887 28.94 34.78 -11.04
C GLN A 887 28.22 33.70 -11.84
N LEU A 888 27.07 33.24 -11.34
CA LEU A 888 26.21 32.24 -11.98
C LEU A 888 24.75 32.68 -11.87
N ALA A 889 24.01 32.72 -12.99
CA ALA A 889 22.58 33.02 -12.98
C ALA A 889 21.76 31.88 -12.39
N GLU A 890 22.08 30.64 -12.79
CA GLU A 890 21.38 29.41 -12.38
C GLU A 890 22.36 28.23 -12.50
N VAL A 891 22.20 27.25 -11.62
CA VAL A 891 22.85 25.96 -11.66
C VAL A 891 21.77 24.91 -11.68
N GLU A 892 21.58 24.28 -12.85
CA GLU A 892 20.68 23.15 -12.95
C GLU A 892 21.48 21.85 -12.89
N VAL A 893 20.92 20.88 -12.20
CA VAL A 893 21.44 19.53 -12.19
C VAL A 893 20.45 18.67 -12.94
N ALA A 894 20.93 17.84 -13.85
CA ALA A 894 20.11 17.04 -14.72
C ALA A 894 20.78 15.70 -15.00
N GLY A 895 20.08 14.85 -15.74
CA GLY A 895 20.42 13.44 -15.83
C GLY A 895 19.54 12.66 -14.87
N GLY A 896 19.04 11.55 -15.41
CA GLY A 896 17.73 11.02 -15.09
C GLY A 896 16.97 10.78 -16.40
N ASN A 897 15.74 10.28 -16.31
CA ASN A 897 14.92 10.02 -17.49
C ASN A 897 14.52 11.33 -18.19
N LEU A 898 15.14 11.68 -19.32
CA LEU A 898 14.82 12.82 -20.18
C LEU A 898 13.43 12.71 -20.83
N ALA A 899 12.92 11.49 -20.98
CA ALA A 899 11.58 11.23 -21.48
C ALA A 899 10.49 11.46 -20.43
N ALA A 900 10.83 11.56 -19.14
CA ALA A 900 9.89 11.73 -18.04
C ALA A 900 8.84 12.85 -18.29
N GLY A 901 7.57 12.46 -18.39
CA GLY A 901 6.42 13.33 -18.62
C GLY A 901 6.41 14.05 -19.97
N ARG A 902 7.19 13.57 -20.94
CA ARG A 902 7.31 14.19 -22.28
C ARG A 902 6.20 13.72 -23.21
N SER A 903 5.97 14.49 -24.27
CA SER A 903 4.96 14.15 -25.25
C SER A 903 5.38 12.94 -26.08
N VAL A 904 4.42 12.05 -26.30
CA VAL A 904 4.59 10.81 -27.04
C VAL A 904 3.74 10.83 -28.30
N SER A 905 4.31 10.38 -29.41
CA SER A 905 3.56 10.07 -30.64
C SER A 905 3.89 8.64 -31.10
N SER A 906 3.01 8.02 -31.88
CA SER A 906 3.16 6.63 -32.29
C SER A 906 2.58 6.39 -33.68
N SER A 907 2.91 5.25 -34.29
CA SER A 907 2.30 4.78 -35.55
C SER A 907 0.78 4.63 -35.41
N THR A 908 0.39 3.85 -34.41
CA THR A 908 -0.99 3.58 -34.01
C THR A 908 -1.07 3.56 -32.48
N SER A 909 -2.27 3.60 -31.92
CA SER A 909 -2.46 3.55 -30.46
C SER A 909 -3.86 3.04 -30.16
N SER A 910 -3.95 1.94 -29.42
CA SER A 910 -5.22 1.52 -28.83
C SER A 910 -5.35 2.13 -27.44
N GLU A 911 -6.12 3.21 -27.32
CA GLU A 911 -6.33 3.91 -26.06
C GLU A 911 -7.50 3.27 -25.28
N PHE A 912 -7.17 2.47 -24.26
CA PHE A 912 -8.15 1.90 -23.34
C PHE A 912 -8.03 2.60 -21.99
N PHE A 913 -8.67 3.77 -21.89
CA PHE A 913 -8.63 4.63 -20.70
C PHE A 913 -8.91 3.88 -19.40
N ASN A 914 -9.98 3.07 -19.39
CA ASN A 914 -10.40 2.33 -18.20
C ASN A 914 -9.45 1.18 -17.83
N GLU A 915 -8.56 0.78 -18.73
CA GLU A 915 -7.59 -0.29 -18.48
C GLU A 915 -6.19 0.27 -18.19
N GLY A 916 -5.97 1.57 -18.35
CA GLY A 916 -4.68 2.23 -18.14
C GLY A 916 -3.75 2.22 -19.37
N TRP A 917 -4.25 1.81 -20.54
CA TRP A 917 -3.50 1.88 -21.79
C TRP A 917 -3.65 3.26 -22.41
N LEU A 918 -2.63 4.10 -22.23
CA LEU A 918 -2.60 5.45 -22.77
C LEU A 918 -1.24 5.74 -23.39
N ARG A 919 -1.20 6.38 -24.55
CA ARG A 919 0.08 6.79 -25.15
C ARG A 919 0.94 7.64 -24.21
N SER A 920 0.30 8.51 -23.42
CA SER A 920 0.98 9.34 -22.42
C SER A 920 1.64 8.54 -21.30
N ASN A 921 1.15 7.34 -21.00
CA ASN A 921 1.66 6.49 -19.93
C ASN A 921 3.03 5.87 -20.26
N LEU A 922 3.50 5.93 -21.51
CA LEU A 922 4.83 5.44 -21.85
C LEU A 922 5.97 6.20 -21.14
N THR A 923 5.70 7.41 -20.64
CA THR A 923 6.72 8.27 -20.04
C THR A 923 6.33 8.79 -18.65
N ASP A 924 5.34 8.18 -18.01
CA ASP A 924 4.80 8.66 -16.75
C ASP A 924 5.60 8.18 -15.51
N GLY A 925 6.70 7.46 -15.75
CA GLY A 925 7.59 6.90 -14.75
C GLY A 925 7.11 5.57 -14.16
N ALA A 926 6.00 5.01 -14.63
CA ALA A 926 5.49 3.71 -14.19
C ALA A 926 6.22 2.55 -14.88
N ARG A 927 7.37 2.15 -14.32
CA ARG A 927 8.12 0.99 -14.82
C ARG A 927 7.42 -0.38 -14.67
N GLN A 928 6.27 -0.41 -13.98
CA GLN A 928 5.46 -1.59 -13.78
C GLN A 928 4.04 -1.30 -14.26
N SER A 929 3.48 -2.21 -15.05
CA SER A 929 2.10 -2.12 -15.51
C SER A 929 1.12 -2.27 -14.36
N ARG A 930 0.15 -1.37 -14.30
CA ARG A 930 -0.93 -1.35 -13.33
C ARG A 930 -2.25 -1.22 -14.06
N LEU A 931 -3.03 -2.28 -14.00
CA LEU A 931 -4.37 -2.28 -14.57
C LEU A 931 -5.17 -1.11 -14.00
N TRP A 932 -6.01 -0.51 -14.84
CA TRP A 932 -6.84 0.66 -14.54
C TRP A 932 -6.10 1.98 -14.27
N ASN A 933 -4.77 1.95 -14.12
CA ASN A 933 -3.98 3.12 -13.73
C ASN A 933 -2.95 3.50 -14.80
N SER A 934 -1.93 2.65 -14.99
CA SER A 934 -0.85 2.88 -15.94
C SER A 934 -0.29 1.57 -16.43
N MET A 935 -0.79 1.09 -17.57
CA MET A 935 -0.30 -0.10 -18.25
C MET A 935 0.88 0.21 -19.18
N GLY A 936 0.99 1.47 -19.61
CA GLY A 936 1.92 1.96 -20.63
C GLY A 936 1.21 2.22 -21.97
N TRP A 937 1.96 2.06 -23.06
CA TRP A 937 1.46 2.24 -24.43
C TRP A 937 1.31 0.89 -25.15
N THR A 938 0.25 0.79 -25.96
CA THR A 938 0.01 -0.34 -26.87
C THR A 938 -0.37 0.16 -28.26
N SER A 939 0.20 -0.44 -29.30
CA SER A 939 -0.25 -0.25 -30.68
C SER A 939 -1.62 -0.90 -30.93
N ASP A 940 -2.21 -0.57 -32.08
CA ASP A 940 -3.30 -1.37 -32.64
C ASP A 940 -2.82 -2.79 -32.96
N SER A 941 -3.76 -3.74 -32.99
CA SER A 941 -3.47 -5.08 -33.50
C SER A 941 -3.29 -5.01 -35.01
N VAL A 942 -2.16 -5.51 -35.48
CA VAL A 942 -1.76 -5.48 -36.89
C VAL A 942 -1.42 -6.88 -37.40
N ALA A 943 -1.23 -7.03 -38.70
CA ALA A 943 -0.71 -8.26 -39.27
C ALA A 943 0.74 -8.50 -38.82
N ALA A 944 1.14 -9.78 -38.73
CA ALA A 944 2.52 -10.17 -38.46
C ALA A 944 3.51 -9.38 -39.34
N ASN A 945 4.66 -9.00 -38.78
CA ASN A 945 5.72 -8.24 -39.45
C ASN A 945 5.33 -6.82 -39.92
N THR A 946 4.18 -6.28 -39.50
CA THR A 946 3.85 -4.86 -39.74
C THR A 946 4.59 -3.98 -38.73
N PRO A 947 5.51 -3.11 -39.14
CA PRO A 947 6.29 -2.32 -38.20
C PRO A 947 5.42 -1.36 -37.38
N GLN A 948 5.69 -1.26 -36.08
CA GLN A 948 5.08 -0.26 -35.19
C GLN A 948 6.18 0.61 -34.59
N TRP A 949 5.88 1.88 -34.34
CA TRP A 949 6.84 2.78 -33.72
C TRP A 949 6.19 3.66 -32.65
N VAL A 950 6.99 4.02 -31.66
CA VAL A 950 6.64 5.03 -30.67
C VAL A 950 7.82 5.95 -30.43
N ARG A 951 7.54 7.24 -30.27
CA ARG A 951 8.55 8.29 -30.16
C ARG A 951 8.24 9.28 -29.06
N VAL A 952 9.29 9.82 -28.49
CA VAL A 952 9.26 10.86 -27.46
C VAL A 952 9.89 12.14 -27.99
N ASP A 953 9.25 13.29 -27.77
CA ASP A 953 9.86 14.62 -27.95
C ASP A 953 10.46 15.08 -26.62
N LEU A 954 11.79 15.16 -26.55
CA LEU A 954 12.51 15.59 -25.35
C LEU A 954 12.31 17.09 -25.05
N GLY A 955 11.61 17.82 -25.91
CA GLY A 955 11.29 19.25 -25.77
C GLY A 955 12.39 20.18 -26.29
N GLY A 956 13.55 19.64 -26.65
CA GLY A 956 14.67 20.37 -27.22
C GLY A 956 15.90 19.48 -27.45
N PRO A 957 16.94 20.00 -28.13
CA PRO A 957 18.19 19.28 -28.33
C PRO A 957 18.79 18.83 -26.99
N SER A 958 18.93 17.52 -26.82
CA SER A 958 19.39 16.87 -25.59
C SER A 958 20.47 15.85 -25.93
N ARG A 959 21.43 15.65 -25.03
CA ARG A 959 22.42 14.58 -25.19
C ARG A 959 21.83 13.27 -24.68
N VAL A 960 21.85 12.25 -25.53
CA VAL A 960 21.28 10.93 -25.26
C VAL A 960 22.36 9.89 -25.52
N GLY A 961 22.55 8.97 -24.58
CA GLY A 961 23.46 7.82 -24.73
C GLY A 961 22.86 6.50 -24.25
N LYS A 962 21.65 6.52 -23.67
CA LYS A 962 20.99 5.32 -23.16
C LYS A 962 19.48 5.39 -23.32
N VAL A 963 18.87 4.24 -23.66
CA VAL A 963 17.42 4.04 -23.68
C VAL A 963 17.10 2.77 -22.90
N ASP A 964 16.17 2.85 -21.96
CA ASP A 964 15.65 1.70 -21.20
C ASP A 964 14.20 1.45 -21.61
N LEU A 965 13.89 0.22 -22.00
CA LEU A 965 12.55 -0.22 -22.39
C LEU A 965 12.00 -1.18 -21.35
N TYR A 966 10.88 -0.83 -20.75
CA TYR A 966 10.20 -1.67 -19.77
C TYR A 966 9.05 -2.40 -20.45
N ALA A 967 9.04 -3.72 -20.34
CA ALA A 967 7.94 -4.53 -20.83
C ALA A 967 6.75 -4.48 -19.86
N ARG A 968 5.57 -4.88 -20.34
CA ARG A 968 4.39 -4.97 -19.49
C ARG A 968 4.60 -5.99 -18.36
N SER A 969 4.01 -5.76 -17.19
CA SER A 969 4.26 -6.58 -15.98
C SER A 969 3.00 -6.94 -15.19
N ASP A 970 1.90 -7.21 -15.91
CA ASP A 970 0.56 -7.46 -15.36
C ASP A 970 0.20 -8.95 -15.36
N GLY A 971 0.73 -9.70 -14.38
CA GLY A 971 0.33 -11.09 -14.14
C GLY A 971 0.70 -12.03 -15.29
N ALA A 972 -0.28 -12.74 -15.86
CA ALA A 972 -0.07 -13.74 -16.91
C ALA A 972 0.43 -13.15 -18.24
N SER A 973 0.20 -11.86 -18.48
CA SER A 973 0.61 -11.16 -19.70
C SER A 973 2.00 -10.52 -19.60
N THR A 974 2.70 -10.71 -18.47
CA THR A 974 4.02 -10.13 -18.22
C THR A 974 4.98 -10.43 -19.37
N GLY A 975 5.58 -9.38 -19.95
CA GLY A 975 6.47 -9.43 -21.10
C GLY A 975 5.79 -9.53 -22.48
N GLY A 976 4.48 -9.81 -22.51
CA GLY A 976 3.69 -9.91 -23.73
C GLY A 976 3.69 -8.62 -24.56
N GLY A 977 3.64 -8.76 -25.88
CA GLY A 977 3.65 -7.61 -26.81
C GLY A 977 4.98 -6.86 -26.90
N PHE A 978 6.03 -7.25 -26.16
CA PHE A 978 7.37 -6.71 -26.36
C PHE A 978 7.90 -7.15 -27.75
N PRO A 979 8.51 -6.24 -28.54
CA PRO A 979 8.97 -6.57 -29.90
C PRO A 979 10.12 -7.59 -29.89
N VAL A 980 10.13 -8.47 -30.89
CA VAL A 980 11.20 -9.48 -31.10
C VAL A 980 12.42 -8.82 -31.74
N ASP A 981 12.18 -8.07 -32.82
CA ASP A 981 13.18 -7.26 -33.51
C ASP A 981 12.77 -5.79 -33.48
N TYR A 982 13.71 -4.91 -33.18
CA TYR A 982 13.47 -3.47 -33.18
C TYR A 982 14.75 -2.65 -33.27
N VAL A 983 14.57 -1.36 -33.63
CA VAL A 983 15.64 -0.36 -33.62
C VAL A 983 15.31 0.80 -32.68
N VAL A 984 16.34 1.34 -32.04
CA VAL A 984 16.30 2.62 -31.32
C VAL A 984 16.91 3.68 -32.23
N GLU A 985 16.14 4.72 -32.54
CA GLU A 985 16.47 5.77 -33.49
C GLU A 985 16.46 7.14 -32.81
N THR A 986 17.36 8.03 -33.24
CA THR A 986 17.44 9.41 -32.74
C THR A 986 17.30 10.41 -33.89
N SER A 987 16.76 11.59 -33.60
CA SER A 987 16.57 12.66 -34.59
C SER A 987 16.62 14.06 -33.96
N ALA A 988 17.14 15.04 -34.71
CA ALA A 988 17.13 16.45 -34.33
C ALA A 988 15.85 17.20 -34.74
N ASP A 989 15.23 16.78 -35.85
CA ASP A 989 14.11 17.47 -36.49
C ASP A 989 12.81 16.65 -36.49
N GLY A 990 12.91 15.36 -36.15
CA GLY A 990 11.79 14.45 -36.09
C GLY A 990 11.35 13.89 -37.44
N VAL A 991 12.15 14.10 -38.48
CA VAL A 991 11.95 13.66 -39.86
C VAL A 991 13.10 12.76 -40.32
N ASN A 992 14.35 13.19 -40.06
CA ASN A 992 15.56 12.44 -40.40
C ASN A 992 16.04 11.63 -39.20
N TRP A 993 16.05 10.30 -39.34
CA TRP A 993 16.34 9.38 -38.25
C TRP A 993 17.67 8.66 -38.45
N THR A 994 18.43 8.52 -37.38
CA THR A 994 19.67 7.73 -37.34
C THR A 994 19.51 6.61 -36.33
N THR A 995 19.79 5.37 -36.75
CA THR A 995 19.82 4.21 -35.84
C THR A 995 20.93 4.37 -34.82
N ALA A 996 20.57 4.41 -33.54
CA ALA A 996 21.48 4.48 -32.42
C ALA A 996 21.79 3.08 -31.85
N ALA A 997 20.80 2.18 -31.85
CA ALA A 997 20.95 0.77 -31.46
C ALA A 997 19.93 -0.11 -32.20
N ALA A 998 20.20 -1.42 -32.27
CA ALA A 998 19.31 -2.43 -32.83
C ALA A 998 19.34 -3.69 -31.98
N ALA A 999 18.21 -4.39 -31.89
CA ALA A 999 18.08 -5.67 -31.21
C ALA A 999 17.31 -6.63 -32.13
N ASN A 1000 17.78 -7.87 -32.22
CA ASN A 1000 17.13 -8.93 -32.98
C ASN A 1000 17.01 -10.19 -32.11
N ASP A 1001 16.01 -11.02 -32.39
CA ASP A 1001 15.71 -12.27 -31.69
C ASP A 1001 15.57 -12.10 -30.18
N VAL A 1002 14.99 -10.97 -29.73
CA VAL A 1002 14.87 -10.67 -28.29
C VAL A 1002 13.88 -11.64 -27.65
N PRO A 1003 14.31 -12.46 -26.66
CA PRO A 1003 13.41 -13.35 -25.94
C PRO A 1003 12.40 -12.55 -25.11
N ASP A 1004 11.41 -13.24 -24.55
CA ASP A 1004 10.48 -12.58 -23.62
C ASP A 1004 11.26 -11.97 -22.45
N PRO A 1005 11.23 -10.64 -22.23
CA PRO A 1005 11.96 -10.05 -21.12
C PRO A 1005 11.28 -10.27 -19.76
N GLY A 1006 10.04 -10.78 -19.74
CA GLY A 1006 9.22 -10.83 -18.53
C GLY A 1006 9.03 -9.43 -17.95
N ALA A 1007 9.20 -9.27 -16.63
CA ALA A 1007 9.15 -7.96 -15.96
C ALA A 1007 10.51 -7.21 -16.01
N GLY A 1008 11.49 -7.73 -16.76
CA GLY A 1008 12.82 -7.15 -16.88
C GLY A 1008 12.84 -5.89 -17.75
N VAL A 1009 13.83 -5.03 -17.49
CA VAL A 1009 14.16 -3.88 -18.35
C VAL A 1009 15.12 -4.31 -19.45
N VAL A 1010 14.89 -3.85 -20.69
CA VAL A 1010 15.84 -4.01 -21.80
C VAL A 1010 16.57 -2.70 -22.03
N THR A 1011 17.87 -2.70 -21.76
CA THR A 1011 18.72 -1.51 -21.79
C THR A 1011 19.55 -1.45 -23.08
N HIS A 1012 19.54 -0.29 -23.72
CA HIS A 1012 20.40 0.07 -24.86
C HIS A 1012 21.33 1.19 -24.48
N THR A 1013 22.63 1.02 -24.72
CA THR A 1013 23.64 2.07 -24.56
C THR A 1013 24.35 2.30 -25.89
N PHE A 1014 24.56 3.55 -26.27
CA PHE A 1014 25.18 3.96 -27.54
C PHE A 1014 26.02 5.23 -27.35
N PRO A 1015 26.93 5.56 -28.30
CA PRO A 1015 27.71 6.79 -28.22
C PRO A 1015 26.80 8.02 -28.06
N THR A 1016 27.12 8.88 -27.09
CA THR A 1016 26.28 10.04 -26.78
C THR A 1016 26.10 10.94 -28.00
N THR A 1017 24.86 11.10 -28.44
CA THR A 1017 24.47 11.95 -29.58
C THR A 1017 23.54 13.07 -29.13
N THR A 1018 23.48 14.17 -29.87
CA THR A 1018 22.51 15.25 -29.63
C THR A 1018 21.25 14.96 -30.44
N ALA A 1019 20.12 14.79 -29.76
CA ALA A 1019 18.83 14.51 -30.35
C ALA A 1019 17.71 15.29 -29.63
N ARG A 1020 16.67 15.66 -30.36
CA ARG A 1020 15.41 16.15 -29.77
C ARG A 1020 14.39 15.02 -29.66
N TYR A 1021 14.43 14.05 -30.56
CA TYR A 1021 13.50 12.94 -30.62
C TYR A 1021 14.22 11.61 -30.47
N VAL A 1022 13.60 10.71 -29.73
CA VAL A 1022 14.00 9.30 -29.62
C VAL A 1022 12.81 8.44 -29.99
N GLN A 1023 13.02 7.42 -30.83
CA GLN A 1023 11.99 6.49 -31.30
C GLN A 1023 12.44 5.06 -31.09
N VAL A 1024 11.50 4.18 -30.75
CA VAL A 1024 11.66 2.73 -30.86
C VAL A 1024 10.74 2.25 -31.96
N ARG A 1025 11.28 1.51 -32.92
CA ARG A 1025 10.54 0.95 -34.05
C ARG A 1025 10.68 -0.56 -34.07
N GLY A 1026 9.61 -1.25 -33.69
CA GLY A 1026 9.48 -2.70 -33.81
C GLY A 1026 9.37 -3.12 -35.26
N THR A 1027 10.23 -4.04 -35.69
CA THR A 1027 10.28 -4.61 -37.04
C THR A 1027 9.74 -6.05 -37.07
N GLU A 1028 9.81 -6.76 -35.96
CA GLU A 1028 9.13 -8.04 -35.75
C GLU A 1028 8.39 -8.02 -34.40
N LEU A 1029 7.11 -8.38 -34.42
CA LEU A 1029 6.23 -8.34 -33.25
C LEU A 1029 5.90 -9.75 -32.79
N ARG A 1030 5.70 -9.89 -31.48
CA ARG A 1030 5.19 -11.11 -30.88
C ARG A 1030 3.66 -11.16 -30.98
N PRO A 1031 3.06 -12.34 -31.22
CA PRO A 1031 1.61 -12.47 -31.08
C PRO A 1031 1.19 -12.21 -29.62
N ASP A 1032 0.07 -11.51 -29.44
CA ASP A 1032 -0.60 -11.38 -28.15
C ASP A 1032 -1.32 -12.69 -27.79
N GLY A 1033 -1.81 -12.78 -26.55
CA GLY A 1033 -2.51 -13.97 -26.04
C GLY A 1033 -3.82 -14.29 -26.77
N GLU A 1034 -4.28 -13.42 -27.68
CA GLU A 1034 -5.48 -13.58 -28.51
C GLU A 1034 -5.14 -13.85 -29.99
N GLY A 1035 -3.86 -13.94 -30.34
CA GLY A 1035 -3.36 -14.23 -31.69
C GLY A 1035 -3.19 -13.01 -32.61
N GLY A 1036 -3.41 -11.78 -32.12
CA GLY A 1036 -3.09 -10.53 -32.81
C GLY A 1036 -1.62 -10.14 -32.64
N TYR A 1037 -1.09 -9.17 -33.41
CA TYR A 1037 0.28 -8.69 -33.23
C TYR A 1037 0.28 -7.24 -32.77
N ARG A 1038 0.93 -6.95 -31.64
CA ARG A 1038 1.00 -5.62 -31.04
C ARG A 1038 2.42 -5.33 -30.56
N MET A 1039 2.76 -4.04 -30.51
CA MET A 1039 3.93 -3.55 -29.77
C MET A 1039 3.43 -2.89 -28.49
N GLN A 1040 3.93 -3.37 -27.34
CA GLN A 1040 3.51 -2.92 -26.01
C GLN A 1040 4.72 -2.64 -25.14
N LEU A 1041 4.71 -1.49 -24.46
CA LEU A 1041 5.76 -1.05 -23.54
C LEU A 1041 5.11 -0.40 -22.32
N ALA A 1042 5.55 -0.78 -21.13
CA ALA A 1042 5.12 -0.15 -19.88
C ALA A 1042 5.69 1.26 -19.75
N GLU A 1043 6.99 1.43 -20.03
CA GLU A 1043 7.70 2.70 -19.90
C GLU A 1043 8.89 2.74 -20.89
N LEU A 1044 9.22 3.93 -21.38
CA LEU A 1044 10.42 4.23 -22.16
C LEU A 1044 11.18 5.36 -21.46
N GLU A 1045 12.36 5.03 -20.92
CA GLU A 1045 13.23 6.03 -20.32
C GLU A 1045 14.42 6.37 -21.25
N VAL A 1046 14.76 7.65 -21.34
CA VAL A 1046 15.87 8.16 -22.16
C VAL A 1046 16.91 8.84 -21.26
N ARG A 1047 18.20 8.57 -21.40
CA ARG A 1047 19.26 9.13 -20.54
C ARG A 1047 20.50 9.57 -21.31
#